data_AF-A0A8S0R502-F1
#
_entry.id   AF-A0A8S0R502-F1
#
_cell.length_a   1.000
_cell.length_b   1.000
_cell.length_c   1.000
_cell.angle_alpha   90.00
_cell.angle_beta   90.00
_cell.angle_gamma   90.00
#
_symmetry.space_group_name_H-M   'P 1'
#
loop_
_entity.id
_entity.type
_entity.pdbx_description
1 polymer ?
#
loop_
_entity_poly.entity_id
_entity_poly.type
_entity_poly.pdbx_seq_one_letter_code
_entity_poly.pdbx_strand_id
1 'polypeptide(L)'
;MIRRIGCVIDQSSRVGKEQKIAIQMAVNDFNQLSNCSKLALHIKDLQGKSARAASTAIELIKHKKVQGIVAALTLEEASLVTELEAVANTPIITIGSAAISPSPLVPQPQSLFLLNTDIVIQMKFAAAIIGHFRWQKVTVIYEQSNSFYADSRLRKQLSKSLKQHNSFVECDLAFPSLSSLPEPEAIIEGKLNNLRSKSSEIFVLLHSSLEFATVLFEKAKKMGIMEKGFVWIAKDDFVNLIEYVEPSFIQNMKGVIGFKMNYEEKTKPFWDFSFKFRRKFRSAYPKEEHPYPSMYALQAYDATLVIVKAMEHSEGEMNSSELINRLSSSDFEDLSGKISFKKGKSVQKSTIQIISVNGKIYVGVQTVPKERKLKIGVPVQSAVKEFVSFWYDQEEKTASFDGFSVEVFKAAVKLLPYHFPYDFVPFNGTYDEMLIAVYNKSLDAAVADMTILDDRYDYADFSQPYMDSQIVMVVPAKKDLKRQRFIALTAFEWKLWLVMVASSLFTGAIIYLNEHVNDNPEFGNSFPQIIGSMIWFAVTLLSFAQRESIKNNLSRLVLAVWLFVIMIVTASYTAVLSSMMTVPRLQPSIVDVDYLQQTNAIVGCNGVNFIPRYLTHTLKFKEENIKKIGSLSDYKEAFEQGKIAAAFFISPHAKLFLANNNKRFVIAQFSNQLGGLAFVFPKGSRFTADISRAILNMKQTGGINYLEERFLSFSNSSSSDQQIDDLGLHLSQFSGPLVVSCVITTSLSLIIVVRVIHKRWSIHDSIQSSLMSRRISRWASFLLVEFQVRGFLGALFIQRPKLRLGGATLASNHI
;
A
#
# COMPACT_ATOMS: atom_id res chain seq x y z
N MET A 1 28.71 63.62 20.38
CA MET A 1 27.61 63.57 19.37
C MET A 1 26.26 63.39 20.07
N ILE A 2 25.13 63.88 19.52
CA ILE A 2 23.77 63.57 20.03
C ILE A 2 23.06 62.67 19.02
N ARG A 3 22.72 61.45 19.45
CA ARG A 3 21.96 60.45 18.68
C ARG A 3 20.47 60.51 19.05
N ARG A 4 19.58 60.09 18.14
CA ARG A 4 18.12 60.20 18.34
C ARG A 4 17.42 58.88 18.09
N ILE A 5 16.64 58.40 19.06
CA ILE A 5 15.77 57.22 18.93
C ILE A 5 14.30 57.64 19.06
N GLY A 6 13.46 57.09 18.19
CA GLY A 6 12.01 57.25 18.23
C GLY A 6 11.34 56.11 18.98
N CYS A 7 10.23 56.41 19.65
CA CYS A 7 9.40 55.43 20.31
C CYS A 7 7.92 55.68 19.98
N VAL A 8 7.20 54.64 19.55
CA VAL A 8 5.76 54.70 19.28
C VAL A 8 5.07 53.59 20.07
N ILE A 9 4.34 53.97 21.10
CA ILE A 9 3.69 53.07 22.07
C ILE A 9 2.33 53.64 22.46
N ASP A 10 1.39 52.77 22.82
CA ASP A 10 0.11 53.21 23.37
C ASP A 10 0.27 53.62 24.84
N GLN A 11 0.23 54.91 25.14
CA GLN A 11 0.46 55.40 26.51
C GLN A 11 -0.78 55.27 27.41
N SER A 12 -1.93 54.87 26.85
CA SER A 12 -3.16 54.68 27.61
C SER A 12 -3.19 53.33 28.35
N SER A 13 -2.81 52.23 27.68
CA SER A 13 -2.79 50.89 28.27
C SER A 13 -1.69 50.69 29.32
N ARG A 14 -1.92 49.73 30.21
CA ARG A 14 -0.94 49.25 31.19
C ARG A 14 0.38 48.84 30.54
N VAL A 15 0.30 48.10 29.43
CA VAL A 15 1.46 47.59 28.70
C VAL A 15 2.36 48.72 28.22
N GLY A 16 1.82 49.73 27.54
CA GLY A 16 2.65 50.82 27.04
C GLY A 16 3.16 51.78 28.13
N LYS A 17 2.46 51.91 29.28
CA LYS A 17 3.02 52.58 30.47
C LYS A 17 4.32 51.91 30.94
N GLU A 18 4.39 50.58 30.94
CA GLU A 18 5.60 49.83 31.30
C GLU A 18 6.70 49.97 30.26
N GLN A 19 6.36 49.78 28.97
CA GLN A 19 7.30 49.94 27.86
C GLN A 19 7.94 51.34 27.89
N LYS A 20 7.15 52.39 28.17
CA LYS A 20 7.65 53.77 28.34
C LYS A 20 8.73 53.89 29.41
N ILE A 21 8.51 53.33 30.60
CA ILE A 21 9.47 53.39 31.71
C ILE A 21 10.71 52.55 31.40
N ALA A 22 10.54 51.38 30.80
CA ALA A 22 11.64 50.51 30.39
C ALA A 22 12.56 51.16 29.33
N ILE A 23 11.98 51.75 28.27
CA ILE A 23 12.74 52.45 27.23
C ILE A 23 13.46 53.68 27.83
N GLN A 24 12.78 54.44 28.68
CA GLN A 24 13.40 55.54 29.42
C GLN A 24 14.53 55.06 30.35
N MET A 25 14.45 53.86 30.93
CA MET A 25 15.54 53.28 31.70
C MET A 25 16.74 52.95 30.83
N ALA A 26 16.55 52.18 29.75
CA ALA A 26 17.64 51.81 28.83
C ALA A 26 18.39 53.04 28.28
N VAL A 27 17.67 54.09 27.87
CA VAL A 27 18.27 55.36 27.41
C VAL A 27 19.07 56.07 28.51
N ASN A 28 18.59 56.04 29.76
CA ASN A 28 19.30 56.65 30.89
C ASN A 28 20.53 55.84 31.31
N ASP A 29 20.41 54.52 31.41
CA ASP A 29 21.52 53.63 31.78
C ASP A 29 22.64 53.72 30.73
N PHE A 30 22.30 53.78 29.42
CA PHE A 30 23.28 54.08 28.36
C PHE A 30 23.96 55.45 28.51
N ASN A 31 23.17 56.52 28.72
CA ASN A 31 23.69 57.89 28.88
C ASN A 31 24.56 58.07 30.14
N GLN A 32 24.51 57.15 31.10
CA GLN A 32 25.39 57.12 32.28
C GLN A 32 26.69 56.34 32.04
N LEU A 33 26.68 55.35 31.15
CA LEU A 33 27.83 54.51 30.83
C LEU A 33 28.70 55.07 29.68
N SER A 34 28.11 55.86 28.78
CA SER A 34 28.77 56.30 27.54
C SER A 34 29.36 57.72 27.65
N ASN A 35 30.70 57.82 27.59
CA ASN A 35 31.41 59.11 27.66
C ASN A 35 31.39 59.92 26.36
N CYS A 36 31.18 59.30 25.19
CA CYS A 36 31.38 59.94 23.88
C CYS A 36 30.08 60.39 23.16
N SER A 37 28.92 59.86 23.53
CA SER A 37 27.65 60.13 22.84
C SER A 37 26.46 60.22 23.79
N LYS A 38 25.60 61.22 23.61
CA LYS A 38 24.32 61.32 24.32
C LYS A 38 23.17 60.89 23.41
N LEU A 39 22.18 60.23 23.99
CA LEU A 39 21.01 59.69 23.33
C LEU A 39 19.75 60.46 23.74
N ALA A 40 19.06 61.04 22.76
CA ALA A 40 17.79 61.72 22.93
C ALA A 40 16.63 60.81 22.50
N LEU A 41 15.62 60.70 23.36
CA LEU A 41 14.43 59.86 23.15
C LEU A 41 13.22 60.72 22.75
N HIS A 42 12.55 60.33 21.66
CA HIS A 42 11.31 60.96 21.21
C HIS A 42 10.14 59.97 21.27
N ILE A 43 9.33 60.08 22.33
CA ILE A 43 8.15 59.22 22.54
C ILE A 43 6.91 59.87 21.93
N LYS A 44 6.12 59.09 21.18
CA LYS A 44 4.80 59.45 20.68
C LYS A 44 3.77 58.40 21.10
N ASP A 45 2.54 58.86 21.25
CA ASP A 45 1.38 58.05 21.65
C ASP A 45 0.63 57.48 20.44
N LEU A 46 0.26 56.20 20.52
CA LEU A 46 -0.42 55.46 19.45
C LEU A 46 -1.95 55.66 19.48
N GLN A 47 -2.54 55.89 20.66
CA GLN A 47 -3.99 56.11 20.86
C GLN A 47 -4.90 55.05 20.20
N GLY A 48 -4.44 53.79 20.13
CA GLY A 48 -5.23 52.63 19.69
C GLY A 48 -5.68 52.62 18.22
N LYS A 49 -5.14 53.48 17.32
CA LYS A 49 -5.57 53.57 15.91
C LYS A 49 -4.44 53.26 14.93
N SER A 50 -4.56 52.16 14.19
CA SER A 50 -3.51 51.62 13.30
C SER A 50 -2.98 52.58 12.24
N ALA A 51 -3.86 53.28 11.51
CA ALA A 51 -3.43 54.26 10.50
C ALA A 51 -2.61 55.42 11.12
N ARG A 52 -2.94 55.80 12.37
CA ARG A 52 -2.19 56.83 13.11
C ARG A 52 -0.85 56.31 13.62
N ALA A 53 -0.78 55.02 13.98
CA ALA A 53 0.45 54.37 14.42
C ALA A 53 1.56 54.45 13.35
N ALA A 54 1.23 54.09 12.10
CA ALA A 54 2.14 54.21 10.96
C ALA A 54 2.51 55.68 10.66
N SER A 55 1.51 56.57 10.59
CA SER A 55 1.72 58.02 10.37
C SER A 55 2.66 58.65 11.40
N THR A 56 2.52 58.25 12.68
CA THR A 56 3.34 58.73 13.80
C THR A 56 4.79 58.24 13.72
N ALA A 57 5.02 56.99 13.29
CA ALA A 57 6.36 56.49 13.03
C ALA A 57 7.03 57.27 11.89
N ILE A 58 6.32 57.53 10.79
CA ILE A 58 6.80 58.34 9.66
C ILE A 58 7.13 59.77 10.11
N GLU A 59 6.33 60.38 11.01
CA GLU A 59 6.59 61.71 11.56
C GLU A 59 7.93 61.77 12.32
N LEU A 60 8.23 60.77 13.16
CA LEU A 60 9.49 60.70 13.90
C LEU A 60 10.70 60.60 12.96
N ILE A 61 10.58 59.81 11.89
CA ILE A 61 11.67 59.60 10.92
C ILE A 61 11.93 60.88 10.13
N LYS A 62 10.88 61.46 9.52
CA LYS A 62 11.02 62.64 8.66
C LYS A 62 11.31 63.93 9.45
N HIS A 63 10.56 64.22 10.52
CA HIS A 63 10.63 65.52 11.21
C HIS A 63 11.59 65.53 12.40
N LYS A 64 11.78 64.40 13.12
CA LYS A 64 12.72 64.32 14.25
C LYS A 64 14.08 63.73 13.86
N LYS A 65 14.23 63.16 12.65
CA LYS A 65 15.46 62.54 12.14
C LYS A 65 16.00 61.50 13.13
N VAL A 66 15.15 60.55 13.52
CA VAL A 66 15.55 59.43 14.39
C VAL A 66 16.33 58.38 13.60
N GLN A 67 17.35 57.82 14.23
CA GLN A 67 18.28 56.84 13.62
C GLN A 67 17.81 55.40 13.81
N GLY A 68 16.84 55.16 14.71
CA GLY A 68 16.17 53.90 14.91
C GLY A 68 14.87 54.09 15.70
N ILE A 69 13.94 53.15 15.58
CA ILE A 69 12.65 53.17 16.26
C ILE A 69 12.41 51.87 17.04
N VAL A 70 11.93 52.01 18.27
CA VAL A 70 11.32 50.93 19.05
C VAL A 70 9.81 51.18 19.11
N ALA A 71 8.99 50.27 18.58
CA ALA A 71 7.56 50.52 18.47
C ALA A 71 6.68 49.31 18.79
N ALA A 72 5.58 49.55 19.49
CA ALA A 72 4.53 48.57 19.76
C ALA A 72 3.56 48.40 18.58
N LEU A 73 4.09 48.46 17.35
CA LEU A 73 3.33 48.23 16.12
C LEU A 73 3.07 46.73 15.92
N THR A 74 1.93 46.43 15.31
CA THR A 74 1.71 45.16 14.62
C THR A 74 2.60 45.05 13.38
N LEU A 75 2.79 43.83 12.88
CA LEU A 75 3.53 43.61 11.63
C LEU A 75 2.90 44.36 10.44
N GLU A 76 1.58 44.44 10.38
CA GLU A 76 0.85 45.08 9.27
C GLU A 76 1.06 46.59 9.27
N GLU A 77 0.97 47.24 10.43
CA GLU A 77 1.31 48.66 10.60
C GLU A 77 2.79 48.94 10.30
N ALA A 78 3.69 48.06 10.72
CA ALA A 78 5.13 48.22 10.47
C ALA A 78 5.48 48.04 8.98
N SER A 79 4.83 47.10 8.27
CA SER A 79 4.97 46.93 6.83
C SER A 79 4.60 48.21 6.07
N LEU A 80 3.46 48.84 6.41
CA LEU A 80 3.03 50.12 5.82
C LEU A 80 4.05 51.27 6.03
N VAL A 81 4.78 51.26 7.15
CA VAL A 81 5.85 52.24 7.39
C VAL A 81 7.06 51.96 6.48
N THR A 82 7.43 50.69 6.31
CA THR A 82 8.59 50.29 5.50
C THR A 82 8.40 50.34 3.98
N GLU A 83 7.15 50.33 3.48
CA GLU A 83 6.85 50.47 2.04
C GLU A 83 7.21 51.86 1.49
N LEU A 84 7.38 52.87 2.35
CA LEU A 84 7.78 54.21 1.95
C LEU A 84 9.30 54.31 1.80
N GLU A 85 9.80 54.48 0.57
CA GLU A 85 11.25 54.59 0.27
C GLU A 85 11.98 55.65 1.11
N ALA A 86 11.31 56.79 1.38
CA ALA A 86 11.83 57.88 2.24
C ALA A 86 12.00 57.50 3.72
N VAL A 87 11.65 56.27 4.10
CA VAL A 87 11.62 55.72 5.46
C VAL A 87 12.29 54.34 5.52
N ALA A 88 12.35 53.61 4.40
CA ALA A 88 12.83 52.23 4.29
C ALA A 88 14.23 51.95 4.86
N ASN A 89 15.08 52.97 5.03
CA ASN A 89 16.44 52.83 5.57
C ASN A 89 16.56 52.96 7.09
N THR A 90 15.51 53.36 7.83
CA THR A 90 15.58 53.47 9.30
C THR A 90 15.17 52.15 9.95
N PRO A 91 16.00 51.52 10.81
CA PRO A 91 15.62 50.27 11.48
C PRO A 91 14.47 50.47 12.46
N ILE A 92 13.48 49.58 12.38
CA ILE A 92 12.30 49.52 13.24
C ILE A 92 12.31 48.18 13.98
N ILE A 93 12.50 48.21 15.30
CA ILE A 93 12.28 47.05 16.17
C ILE A 93 10.84 47.08 16.67
N THR A 94 10.10 46.03 16.34
CA THR A 94 8.72 45.82 16.78
C THR A 94 8.68 45.04 18.09
N ILE A 95 7.90 45.58 19.04
CA ILE A 95 7.68 45.08 20.42
C ILE A 95 6.18 44.98 20.77
N GLY A 96 5.30 44.89 19.75
CA GLY A 96 3.85 44.76 19.91
C GLY A 96 3.38 43.36 20.33
N SER A 97 2.09 43.07 20.20
CA SER A 97 1.59 41.69 20.40
C SER A 97 2.11 40.72 19.32
N ALA A 98 2.07 39.42 19.60
CA ALA A 98 2.74 38.35 18.84
C ALA A 98 2.35 38.34 17.35
N ALA A 99 3.29 38.73 16.48
CA ALA A 99 3.08 38.78 15.04
C ALA A 99 3.28 37.41 14.38
N ILE A 100 2.37 37.06 13.48
CA ILE A 100 2.55 35.90 12.60
C ILE A 100 3.58 36.26 11.53
N SER A 101 4.58 35.38 11.32
CA SER A 101 5.51 35.48 10.20
C SER A 101 4.78 35.71 8.86
N PRO A 102 5.24 36.64 8.00
CA PRO A 102 4.68 36.75 6.65
C PRO A 102 4.92 35.47 5.86
N SER A 103 4.08 35.25 4.85
CA SER A 103 4.20 34.11 3.92
C SER A 103 5.62 34.07 3.32
N PRO A 104 6.24 32.88 3.14
CA PRO A 104 7.56 32.77 2.49
C PRO A 104 7.58 33.28 1.04
N LEU A 105 6.41 33.58 0.46
CA LEU A 105 6.25 34.21 -0.86
C LEU A 105 6.55 35.72 -0.88
N VAL A 106 6.65 36.40 0.28
CA VAL A 106 6.91 37.85 0.36
C VAL A 106 8.21 38.11 1.13
N PRO A 107 9.22 38.75 0.53
CA PRO A 107 10.44 39.17 1.23
C PRO A 107 10.12 40.15 2.37
N GLN A 108 10.71 39.96 3.55
CA GLN A 108 10.62 40.98 4.60
C GLN A 108 11.53 42.18 4.28
N PRO A 109 11.10 43.42 4.59
CA PRO A 109 11.95 44.60 4.50
C PRO A 109 13.21 44.45 5.36
N GLN A 110 14.36 44.86 4.83
CA GLN A 110 15.65 44.70 5.53
C GLN A 110 15.74 45.54 6.82
N SER A 111 14.96 46.62 6.93
CA SER A 111 14.90 47.50 8.09
C SER A 111 13.95 47.04 9.20
N LEU A 112 13.19 45.96 9.01
CA LEU A 112 12.21 45.49 9.99
C LEU A 112 12.78 44.35 10.85
N PHE A 113 12.76 44.57 12.17
CA PHE A 113 13.19 43.58 13.17
C PHE A 113 12.03 43.24 14.11
N LEU A 114 11.83 41.94 14.37
CA LEU A 114 10.79 41.42 15.25
C LEU A 114 11.42 40.79 16.50
N LEU A 115 11.17 41.40 17.67
CA LEU A 115 11.58 40.86 18.98
C LEU A 115 10.45 40.05 19.65
N ASN A 116 9.24 40.09 19.11
CA ASN A 116 8.07 39.39 19.63
C ASN A 116 8.23 37.86 19.54
N THR A 117 7.49 37.15 20.39
CA THR A 117 7.39 35.69 20.35
C THR A 117 6.82 35.17 19.03
N ASP A 118 7.43 34.13 18.46
CA ASP A 118 6.86 33.44 17.31
C ASP A 118 5.58 32.67 17.73
N ILE A 119 4.45 33.18 17.27
CA ILE A 119 3.13 32.59 17.44
C ILE A 119 3.05 31.14 16.95
N VAL A 120 3.85 30.72 15.96
CA VAL A 120 3.91 29.32 15.50
C VAL A 120 4.37 28.40 16.63
N ILE A 121 5.30 28.87 17.46
CA ILE A 121 5.80 28.14 18.64
C ILE A 121 4.68 28.06 19.70
N GLN A 122 3.98 29.17 19.96
CA GLN A 122 2.86 29.21 20.91
C GLN A 122 1.71 28.26 20.51
N MET A 123 1.31 28.26 19.25
CA MET A 123 0.23 27.39 18.75
C MET A 123 0.63 25.92 18.75
N LYS A 124 1.89 25.60 18.43
CA LYS A 124 2.45 24.25 18.61
C LYS A 124 2.44 23.83 20.07
N PHE A 125 2.77 24.73 20.99
CA PHE A 125 2.81 24.44 22.42
C PHE A 125 1.40 24.19 23.00
N ALA A 126 0.43 25.05 22.69
CA ALA A 126 -0.97 24.83 23.07
C ALA A 126 -1.50 23.49 22.53
N ALA A 127 -1.23 23.19 21.26
CA ALA A 127 -1.61 21.91 20.65
C ALA A 127 -0.87 20.71 21.29
N ALA A 128 0.36 20.88 21.76
CA ALA A 128 1.10 19.84 22.45
C ALA A 128 0.58 19.54 23.86
N ILE A 129 0.12 20.55 24.62
CA ILE A 129 -0.60 20.35 25.89
C ILE A 129 -1.85 19.51 25.63
N ILE A 130 -2.66 19.94 24.66
CA ILE A 130 -3.92 19.27 24.29
C ILE A 130 -3.67 17.83 23.82
N GLY A 131 -2.62 17.61 23.01
CA GLY A 131 -2.18 16.30 22.55
C GLY A 131 -1.62 15.40 23.66
N HIS A 132 -0.94 15.97 24.66
CA HIS A 132 -0.41 15.23 25.81
C HIS A 132 -1.55 14.61 26.64
N PHE A 133 -2.59 15.40 26.92
CA PHE A 133 -3.81 14.93 27.59
C PHE A 133 -4.80 14.20 26.65
N ARG A 134 -4.48 14.06 25.36
CA ARG A 134 -5.27 13.37 24.33
C ARG A 134 -6.67 13.94 24.10
N TRP A 135 -6.86 15.23 24.35
CA TRP A 135 -8.13 15.93 24.17
C TRP A 135 -8.45 16.10 22.68
N GLN A 136 -9.58 15.57 22.22
CA GLN A 136 -9.91 15.54 20.80
C GLN A 136 -10.68 16.78 20.32
N LYS A 137 -11.66 17.24 21.11
CA LYS A 137 -12.55 18.37 20.79
C LYS A 137 -12.12 19.60 21.59
N VAL A 138 -11.93 20.72 20.91
CA VAL A 138 -11.48 21.97 21.53
C VAL A 138 -12.40 23.11 21.09
N THR A 139 -12.84 23.93 22.03
CA THR A 139 -13.49 25.21 21.73
C THR A 139 -12.48 26.36 21.84
N VAL A 140 -12.50 27.26 20.87
CA VAL A 140 -11.57 28.39 20.77
C VAL A 140 -12.32 29.69 21.08
N ILE A 141 -11.80 30.50 22.00
CA ILE A 141 -12.39 31.77 22.43
C ILE A 141 -11.39 32.90 22.15
N TYR A 142 -11.85 34.01 21.57
CA TYR A 142 -11.02 35.20 21.36
C TYR A 142 -11.83 36.50 21.32
N GLU A 143 -11.21 37.58 21.81
CA GLU A 143 -11.62 38.95 21.52
C GLU A 143 -11.14 39.33 20.11
N GLN A 144 -12.00 40.01 19.34
CA GLN A 144 -11.67 40.49 18.00
C GLN A 144 -10.79 41.73 18.11
N SER A 145 -9.62 41.67 17.49
CA SER A 145 -8.72 42.80 17.39
C SER A 145 -9.08 43.69 16.20
N ASN A 146 -8.80 44.99 16.27
CA ASN A 146 -8.93 45.91 15.12
C ASN A 146 -7.89 45.64 13.99
N SER A 147 -7.13 44.54 14.06
CA SER A 147 -6.14 44.17 13.05
C SER A 147 -6.79 43.34 11.94
N PHE A 148 -6.60 43.73 10.68
CA PHE A 148 -7.45 43.30 9.58
C PHE A 148 -7.42 41.80 9.26
N TYR A 149 -6.41 41.05 9.74
CA TYR A 149 -6.26 39.62 9.43
C TYR A 149 -5.81 38.69 10.57
N ALA A 150 -5.39 39.19 11.74
CA ALA A 150 -4.69 38.37 12.74
C ALA A 150 -5.54 37.17 13.20
N ASP A 151 -6.74 37.42 13.71
CA ASP A 151 -7.60 36.41 14.34
C ASP A 151 -7.87 35.20 13.42
N SER A 152 -8.11 35.48 12.12
CA SER A 152 -8.36 34.45 11.10
C SER A 152 -7.14 33.55 10.86
N ARG A 153 -5.92 34.10 10.97
CA ARG A 153 -4.65 33.41 10.76
C ARG A 153 -4.22 32.66 12.03
N LEU A 154 -4.44 33.24 13.22
CA LEU A 154 -4.24 32.58 14.52
C LEU A 154 -5.04 31.27 14.59
N ARG A 155 -6.35 31.34 14.29
CA ARG A 155 -7.24 30.18 14.22
C ARG A 155 -6.77 29.11 13.23
N LYS A 156 -6.33 29.52 12.03
CA LYS A 156 -5.77 28.60 11.01
C LYS A 156 -4.50 27.92 11.51
N GLN A 157 -3.60 28.65 12.16
CA GLN A 157 -2.34 28.12 12.67
C GLN A 157 -2.56 27.16 13.84
N LEU A 158 -3.44 27.48 14.80
CA LEU A 158 -3.83 26.56 15.87
C LEU A 158 -4.48 25.29 15.30
N SER A 159 -5.42 25.42 14.35
CA SER A 159 -6.05 24.26 13.70
C SER A 159 -5.04 23.36 12.99
N LYS A 160 -4.03 23.95 12.33
CA LYS A 160 -2.92 23.20 11.72
C LYS A 160 -2.09 22.44 12.76
N SER A 161 -1.76 23.07 13.89
CA SER A 161 -1.01 22.42 14.97
C SER A 161 -1.80 21.34 15.71
N LEU A 162 -3.09 21.55 15.97
CA LEU A 162 -3.97 20.56 16.61
C LEU A 162 -4.09 19.26 15.79
N LYS A 163 -4.15 19.37 14.45
CA LYS A 163 -4.18 18.20 13.55
C LYS A 163 -2.99 17.26 13.74
N GLN A 164 -1.80 17.78 14.06
CA GLN A 164 -0.60 16.96 14.33
C GLN A 164 -0.74 16.09 15.60
N HIS A 165 -1.73 16.39 16.46
CA HIS A 165 -2.00 15.70 17.72
C HIS A 165 -3.36 14.97 17.75
N ASN A 166 -3.99 14.77 16.58
CA ASN A 166 -5.35 14.20 16.43
C ASN A 166 -6.48 14.99 17.12
N SER A 167 -6.23 16.26 17.46
CA SER A 167 -7.21 17.20 18.00
C SER A 167 -7.81 18.08 16.90
N PHE A 168 -9.00 18.62 17.13
CA PHE A 168 -9.63 19.57 16.22
C PHE A 168 -10.48 20.60 16.98
N VAL A 169 -10.67 21.77 16.34
CA VAL A 169 -11.57 22.81 16.84
C VAL A 169 -13.01 22.38 16.53
N GLU A 170 -13.84 22.18 17.56
CA GLU A 170 -15.27 21.86 17.44
C GLU A 170 -16.11 23.14 17.29
N CYS A 171 -15.73 24.20 17.99
CA CYS A 171 -16.41 25.49 17.96
C CYS A 171 -15.42 26.64 18.12
N ASP A 172 -15.68 27.77 17.47
CA ASP A 172 -15.02 29.04 17.74
C ASP A 172 -16.03 30.10 18.18
N LEU A 173 -15.61 30.95 19.13
CA LEU A 173 -16.36 32.08 19.65
C LEU A 173 -15.52 33.35 19.56
N ALA A 174 -15.95 34.24 18.67
CA ALA A 174 -15.43 35.59 18.56
C ALA A 174 -16.30 36.56 19.36
N PHE A 175 -15.66 37.45 20.12
CA PHE A 175 -16.30 38.55 20.84
C PHE A 175 -15.76 39.88 20.33
N PRO A 176 -16.60 40.86 19.93
CA PRO A 176 -16.10 42.19 19.62
C PRO A 176 -15.57 42.86 20.90
N SER A 177 -14.71 43.86 20.78
CA SER A 177 -14.10 44.49 21.95
C SER A 177 -15.15 45.12 22.86
N LEU A 178 -14.96 45.02 24.17
CA LEU A 178 -15.90 45.52 25.20
C LEU A 178 -16.34 46.97 24.97
N SER A 179 -15.40 47.82 24.56
CA SER A 179 -15.64 49.25 24.26
C SER A 179 -16.63 49.52 23.11
N SER A 180 -16.95 48.50 22.31
CA SER A 180 -17.91 48.58 21.20
C SER A 180 -19.29 47.99 21.52
N LEU A 181 -19.46 47.40 22.71
CA LEU A 181 -20.69 46.69 23.10
C LEU A 181 -21.59 47.55 23.99
N PRO A 182 -22.91 47.65 23.69
CA PRO A 182 -23.85 48.35 24.56
C PRO A 182 -24.15 47.57 25.85
N GLU A 183 -24.19 46.24 25.79
CA GLU A 183 -24.38 45.35 26.93
C GLU A 183 -23.38 44.18 26.88
N PRO A 184 -22.09 44.41 27.24
CA PRO A 184 -21.05 43.40 27.10
C PRO A 184 -21.32 42.13 27.90
N GLU A 185 -21.83 42.27 29.13
CA GLU A 185 -22.11 41.14 30.02
C GLU A 185 -23.18 40.18 29.47
N ALA A 186 -24.32 40.71 29.00
CA ALA A 186 -25.43 39.90 28.50
C ALA A 186 -25.05 39.15 27.21
N ILE A 187 -24.24 39.77 26.34
CA ILE A 187 -23.74 39.16 25.11
C ILE A 187 -22.74 38.04 25.40
N ILE A 188 -21.87 38.22 26.41
CA ILE A 188 -20.96 37.17 26.89
C ILE A 188 -21.76 35.99 27.43
N GLU A 189 -22.70 36.26 28.34
CA GLU A 189 -23.54 35.24 28.98
C GLU A 189 -24.41 34.47 27.96
N GLY A 190 -25.01 35.15 26.98
CA GLY A 190 -25.76 34.52 25.89
C GLY A 190 -24.90 33.59 25.02
N LYS A 191 -23.67 33.97 24.68
CA LYS A 191 -22.75 33.12 23.90
C LYS A 191 -22.18 31.95 24.72
N LEU A 192 -21.91 32.14 26.01
CA LEU A 192 -21.47 31.07 26.90
C LEU A 192 -22.58 30.03 27.15
N ASN A 193 -23.86 30.43 27.16
CA ASN A 193 -24.97 29.49 27.30
C ASN A 193 -25.00 28.47 26.15
N ASN A 194 -24.67 28.90 24.93
CA ASN A 194 -24.54 28.03 23.75
C ASN A 194 -23.35 27.05 23.80
N LEU A 195 -22.45 27.17 24.78
CA LEU A 195 -21.40 26.18 25.04
C LEU A 195 -21.90 25.06 25.97
N ARG A 196 -22.78 25.37 26.92
CA ARG A 196 -23.28 24.42 27.91
C ARG A 196 -24.06 23.26 27.27
N SER A 197 -24.63 23.47 26.08
CA SER A 197 -25.30 22.45 25.28
C SER A 197 -24.37 21.66 24.33
N LYS A 198 -23.04 21.87 24.38
CA LYS A 198 -22.05 21.21 23.52
C LYS A 198 -21.11 20.32 24.32
N SER A 199 -20.56 19.29 23.67
CA SER A 199 -19.62 18.32 24.27
C SER A 199 -18.17 18.82 24.43
N SER A 200 -17.95 20.14 24.44
CA SER A 200 -16.60 20.72 24.52
C SER A 200 -16.25 21.06 25.96
N GLU A 201 -15.41 20.24 26.57
CA GLU A 201 -14.89 20.44 27.94
C GLU A 201 -13.60 21.29 27.97
N ILE A 202 -12.96 21.50 26.82
CA ILE A 202 -11.67 22.20 26.70
C ILE A 202 -11.84 23.52 25.95
N PHE A 203 -11.46 24.61 26.62
CA PHE A 203 -11.49 25.97 26.10
C PHE A 203 -10.08 26.55 25.94
N VAL A 204 -9.79 27.15 24.78
CA VAL A 204 -8.51 27.83 24.50
C VAL A 204 -8.77 29.32 24.29
N LEU A 205 -8.27 30.15 25.20
CA LEU A 205 -8.28 31.61 25.09
C LEU A 205 -7.10 32.04 24.21
N LEU A 206 -7.37 32.34 22.93
CA LEU A 206 -6.36 32.66 21.92
C LEU A 206 -5.83 34.10 22.04
N HIS A 207 -6.73 35.06 22.22
CA HIS A 207 -6.40 36.48 22.36
C HIS A 207 -7.49 37.16 23.21
N SER A 208 -7.08 38.08 24.08
CA SER A 208 -7.93 38.72 25.07
C SER A 208 -7.24 39.96 25.62
N SER A 209 -7.97 41.07 25.74
CA SER A 209 -7.62 42.13 26.69
C SER A 209 -7.80 41.65 28.14
N LEU A 210 -7.24 42.40 29.09
CA LEU A 210 -7.40 42.12 30.52
C LEU A 210 -8.87 42.31 30.97
N GLU A 211 -9.50 43.37 30.47
CA GLU A 211 -10.90 43.73 30.76
C GLU A 211 -11.88 42.68 30.21
N PHE A 212 -11.64 42.17 28.99
CA PHE A 212 -12.48 41.09 28.45
C PHE A 212 -12.31 39.79 29.26
N ALA A 213 -11.09 39.44 29.66
CA ALA A 213 -10.83 38.23 30.44
C ALA A 213 -11.52 38.24 31.81
N THR A 214 -11.49 39.36 32.55
CA THR A 214 -12.12 39.42 33.88
C THR A 214 -13.63 39.19 33.80
N VAL A 215 -14.32 39.88 32.88
CA VAL A 215 -15.77 39.70 32.65
C VAL A 215 -16.08 38.28 32.14
N LEU A 216 -15.29 37.77 31.19
CA LEU A 216 -15.45 36.42 30.64
C LEU A 216 -15.37 35.35 31.74
N PHE A 217 -14.33 35.37 32.58
CA PHE A 217 -14.14 34.37 33.63
C PHE A 217 -15.12 34.52 34.80
N GLU A 218 -15.55 35.74 35.13
CA GLU A 218 -16.62 35.95 36.11
C GLU A 218 -17.93 35.30 35.64
N LYS A 219 -18.35 35.55 34.40
CA LYS A 219 -19.55 34.93 33.81
C LYS A 219 -19.39 33.43 33.68
N ALA A 220 -18.25 32.95 33.18
CA ALA A 220 -17.93 31.52 33.08
C ALA A 220 -18.08 30.79 34.43
N LYS A 221 -17.63 31.40 35.54
CA LYS A 221 -17.81 30.85 36.88
C LYS A 221 -19.26 30.88 37.35
N LYS A 222 -19.99 31.99 37.15
CA LYS A 222 -21.44 32.07 37.46
C LYS A 222 -22.25 31.00 36.72
N MET A 223 -21.77 30.55 35.55
CA MET A 223 -22.42 29.56 34.69
C MET A 223 -21.95 28.11 34.89
N GLY A 224 -21.05 27.85 35.86
CA GLY A 224 -20.54 26.50 36.18
C GLY A 224 -19.52 25.92 35.19
N ILE A 225 -19.17 26.63 34.10
CA ILE A 225 -18.18 26.17 33.11
C ILE A 225 -16.71 26.36 33.57
N MET A 226 -16.51 26.73 34.83
CA MET A 226 -15.22 26.74 35.54
C MET A 226 -15.10 25.58 36.56
N GLU A 227 -16.09 24.69 36.63
CA GLU A 227 -16.10 23.58 37.59
C GLU A 227 -15.27 22.37 37.15
N LYS A 228 -15.15 21.38 38.04
CA LYS A 228 -14.36 20.17 37.81
C LYS A 228 -14.93 19.36 36.64
N GLY A 229 -14.18 19.32 35.54
CA GLY A 229 -14.55 18.71 34.27
C GLY A 229 -14.13 19.60 33.11
N PHE A 230 -14.19 20.92 33.31
CA PHE A 230 -13.75 21.90 32.31
C PHE A 230 -12.27 22.23 32.44
N VAL A 231 -11.61 22.46 31.30
CA VAL A 231 -10.21 22.89 31.23
C VAL A 231 -10.09 24.15 30.40
N TRP A 232 -9.45 25.16 30.96
CA TRP A 232 -9.19 26.43 30.30
C TRP A 232 -7.68 26.60 30.08
N ILE A 233 -7.28 26.82 28.83
CA ILE A 233 -5.89 27.06 28.44
C ILE A 233 -5.78 28.52 27.98
N ALA A 234 -4.86 29.28 28.57
CA ALA A 234 -4.65 30.69 28.24
C ALA A 234 -3.24 30.95 27.70
N LYS A 235 -3.18 31.76 26.64
CA LYS A 235 -1.94 32.22 25.99
C LYS A 235 -1.23 33.31 26.81
N ASP A 236 0.03 33.54 26.48
CA ASP A 236 0.92 34.51 27.14
C ASP A 236 0.38 35.95 27.19
N ASP A 237 -0.34 36.41 26.15
CA ASP A 237 -1.00 37.73 26.12
C ASP A 237 -1.81 38.01 27.40
N PHE A 238 -2.55 37.02 27.88
CA PHE A 238 -3.34 37.13 29.11
C PHE A 238 -2.50 36.76 30.34
N VAL A 239 -1.69 35.70 30.26
CA VAL A 239 -0.94 35.14 31.40
C VAL A 239 0.15 36.10 31.90
N ASN A 240 0.70 36.95 31.03
CA ASN A 240 1.61 38.04 31.43
C ASN A 240 0.90 39.20 32.16
N LEU A 241 -0.43 39.31 32.05
CA LEU A 241 -1.23 40.38 32.65
C LEU A 241 -2.00 39.92 33.90
N ILE A 242 -2.07 38.61 34.17
CA ILE A 242 -2.82 38.05 35.30
C ILE A 242 -2.32 38.54 36.66
N GLU A 243 -1.04 38.91 36.76
CA GLU A 243 -0.41 39.45 37.96
C GLU A 243 -0.85 40.90 38.30
N TYR A 244 -1.64 41.55 37.42
CA TYR A 244 -2.30 42.85 37.65
C TYR A 244 -3.76 42.73 38.08
N VAL A 245 -4.34 41.53 38.04
CA VAL A 245 -5.74 41.28 38.40
C VAL A 245 -5.83 41.17 39.92
N GLU A 246 -6.82 41.82 40.53
CA GLU A 246 -7.01 41.71 41.98
C GLU A 246 -7.15 40.23 42.42
N PRO A 247 -6.63 39.84 43.60
CA PRO A 247 -6.76 38.48 44.11
C PRO A 247 -8.20 37.96 44.22
N SER A 248 -9.18 38.86 44.35
CA SER A 248 -10.63 38.61 44.30
C SER A 248 -11.05 37.92 42.98
N PHE A 249 -10.72 38.54 41.85
CA PHE A 249 -11.01 38.04 40.50
C PHE A 249 -10.14 36.84 40.12
N ILE A 250 -8.93 36.69 40.66
CA ILE A 250 -8.12 35.47 40.47
C ILE A 250 -8.87 34.21 40.96
N GLN A 251 -9.70 34.31 42.00
CA GLN A 251 -10.56 33.20 42.43
C GLN A 251 -11.65 32.82 41.41
N ASN A 252 -11.93 33.65 40.41
CA ASN A 252 -12.84 33.32 39.32
C ASN A 252 -12.17 32.48 38.22
N MET A 253 -10.84 32.50 38.18
CA MET A 253 -9.99 31.85 37.17
C MET A 253 -9.38 30.55 37.70
N LYS A 254 -9.95 30.01 38.79
CA LYS A 254 -9.45 28.82 39.49
C LYS A 254 -9.53 27.60 38.56
N GLY A 255 -8.38 27.08 38.15
CA GLY A 255 -8.25 25.93 37.24
C GLY A 255 -7.69 26.25 35.85
N VAL A 256 -7.51 27.53 35.51
CA VAL A 256 -6.87 27.93 34.24
C VAL A 256 -5.41 27.47 34.20
N ILE A 257 -5.02 26.92 33.04
CA ILE A 257 -3.65 26.57 32.66
C ILE A 257 -3.13 27.66 31.73
N GLY A 258 -2.32 28.56 32.28
CA GLY A 258 -1.58 29.55 31.50
C GLY A 258 -0.26 29.00 30.98
N PHE A 259 0.23 29.57 29.88
CA PHE A 259 1.64 29.44 29.51
C PHE A 259 2.24 30.79 29.09
N LYS A 260 3.45 31.11 29.58
CA LYS A 260 4.22 32.31 29.22
C LYS A 260 5.65 31.94 28.80
N MET A 261 6.35 32.82 28.07
CA MET A 261 7.78 32.61 27.83
C MET A 261 8.54 32.67 29.14
N ASN A 262 9.46 31.71 29.33
CA ASN A 262 10.33 31.65 30.48
C ASN A 262 11.58 32.53 30.24
N TYR A 263 11.86 33.42 31.17
CA TYR A 263 13.07 34.25 31.22
C TYR A 263 13.72 34.10 32.60
N GLU A 264 15.01 34.37 32.71
CA GLU A 264 15.77 34.04 33.93
C GLU A 264 15.62 35.12 35.02
N GLU A 265 14.44 35.15 35.66
CA GLU A 265 14.08 36.00 36.82
C GLU A 265 15.05 35.91 38.02
N LYS A 266 15.94 34.92 38.04
CA LYS A 266 16.92 34.69 39.11
C LYS A 266 18.27 35.34 38.87
N THR A 267 18.49 35.96 37.70
CA THR A 267 19.77 36.60 37.36
C THR A 267 19.93 37.95 38.06
N LYS A 268 21.16 38.30 38.45
CA LYS A 268 21.45 39.59 39.09
C LYS A 268 21.03 40.81 38.24
N PRO A 269 21.30 40.88 36.91
CA PRO A 269 20.86 41.99 36.07
C PRO A 269 19.34 42.19 36.08
N PHE A 270 18.56 41.10 36.08
CA PHE A 270 17.10 41.18 36.19
C PHE A 270 16.65 41.76 37.53
N TRP A 271 17.27 41.36 38.64
CA TRP A 271 16.95 41.92 39.96
C TRP A 271 17.27 43.42 40.06
N ASP A 272 18.43 43.84 39.54
CA ASP A 272 18.84 45.25 39.51
C ASP A 272 17.89 46.09 38.63
N PHE A 273 17.51 45.58 37.44
CA PHE A 273 16.50 46.18 36.58
C PHE A 273 15.14 46.28 37.28
N SER A 274 14.63 45.17 37.84
CA SER A 274 13.32 45.09 38.49
C SER A 274 13.22 46.01 39.71
N PHE A 275 14.31 46.19 40.46
CA PHE A 275 14.35 47.16 41.56
C PHE A 275 14.32 48.62 41.06
N LYS A 276 15.15 48.98 40.06
CA LYS A 276 15.12 50.31 39.43
C LYS A 276 13.74 50.62 38.81
N PHE A 277 13.16 49.64 38.12
CA PHE A 277 11.87 49.74 37.43
C PHE A 277 10.75 50.03 38.43
N ARG A 278 10.59 49.19 39.46
CA ARG A 278 9.53 49.37 40.48
C ARG A 278 9.56 50.76 41.13
N ARG A 279 10.75 51.32 41.37
CA ARG A 279 10.91 52.69 41.92
C ARG A 279 10.45 53.76 40.93
N LYS A 280 10.91 53.71 39.68
CA LYS A 280 10.51 54.67 38.63
C LYS A 280 9.03 54.56 38.28
N PHE A 281 8.50 53.34 38.19
CA PHE A 281 7.12 53.07 37.82
C PHE A 281 6.13 53.60 38.88
N ARG A 282 6.34 53.29 40.17
CA ARG A 282 5.52 53.86 41.27
C ARG A 282 5.52 55.38 41.29
N SER A 283 6.67 56.00 40.99
CA SER A 283 6.80 57.47 40.96
C SER A 283 6.05 58.09 39.78
N ALA A 284 6.02 57.42 38.62
CA ALA A 284 5.35 57.93 37.42
C ALA A 284 3.84 57.66 37.42
N TYR A 285 3.40 56.54 38.00
CA TYR A 285 2.01 56.09 38.00
C TYR A 285 1.58 55.62 39.40
N PRO A 286 1.36 56.54 40.36
CA PRO A 286 1.02 56.20 41.74
C PRO A 286 -0.38 55.57 41.92
N LYS A 287 -1.24 55.63 40.89
CA LYS A 287 -2.56 54.98 40.88
C LYS A 287 -2.53 53.49 40.50
N GLU A 288 -1.36 52.97 40.13
CA GLU A 288 -1.20 51.60 39.67
C GLU A 288 -0.65 50.73 40.82
N GLU A 289 -1.46 49.84 41.37
CA GLU A 289 -1.11 49.09 42.59
C GLU A 289 0.05 48.11 42.39
N HIS A 290 0.15 47.50 41.22
CA HIS A 290 1.15 46.51 40.86
C HIS A 290 2.31 47.16 40.07
N PRO A 291 3.53 47.28 40.63
CA PRO A 291 4.65 48.00 39.99
C PRO A 291 5.68 47.08 39.30
N TYR A 292 5.43 45.77 39.29
CA TYR A 292 6.38 44.76 38.79
C TYR A 292 6.47 44.83 37.26
N PRO A 293 7.66 44.62 36.66
CA PRO A 293 7.82 44.60 35.21
C PRO A 293 7.29 43.28 34.61
N SER A 294 6.45 43.37 33.58
CA SER A 294 6.14 42.20 32.73
C SER A 294 7.22 41.93 31.68
N MET A 295 7.04 40.83 30.95
CA MET A 295 7.73 40.54 29.69
C MET A 295 7.76 41.72 28.72
N TYR A 296 6.69 42.53 28.64
CA TYR A 296 6.65 43.69 27.75
C TYR A 296 7.62 44.81 28.18
N ALA A 297 7.87 44.96 29.48
CA ALA A 297 8.88 45.88 30.00
C ALA A 297 10.30 45.39 29.65
N LEU A 298 10.56 44.09 29.78
CA LEU A 298 11.85 43.48 29.44
C LEU A 298 12.16 43.61 27.95
N GLN A 299 11.22 43.23 27.09
CA GLN A 299 11.36 43.35 25.64
C GLN A 299 11.59 44.80 25.20
N ALA A 300 10.95 45.78 25.83
CA ALA A 300 11.13 47.18 25.50
C ALA A 300 12.50 47.75 25.97
N TYR A 301 13.01 47.27 27.10
CA TYR A 301 14.37 47.57 27.58
C TYR A 301 15.41 46.96 26.63
N ASP A 302 15.31 45.66 26.35
CA ASP A 302 16.24 44.91 25.50
C ASP A 302 16.22 45.42 24.05
N ALA A 303 15.04 45.69 23.46
CA ALA A 303 14.94 46.31 22.13
C ALA A 303 15.67 47.66 22.04
N THR A 304 15.62 48.45 23.10
CA THR A 304 16.33 49.74 23.16
C THR A 304 17.84 49.52 23.27
N LEU A 305 18.29 48.62 24.13
CA LEU A 305 19.72 48.29 24.27
C LEU A 305 20.31 47.69 22.99
N VAL A 306 19.58 46.84 22.27
CA VAL A 306 20.00 46.27 20.98
C VAL A 306 20.32 47.37 19.97
N ILE A 307 19.42 48.36 19.79
CA ILE A 307 19.68 49.50 18.88
C ILE A 307 20.90 50.30 19.36
N VAL A 308 21.00 50.54 20.67
CA VAL A 308 22.03 51.40 21.27
C VAL A 308 23.42 50.76 21.20
N LYS A 309 23.58 49.49 21.59
CA LYS A 309 24.82 48.72 21.46
C LYS A 309 25.28 48.61 19.99
N ALA A 310 24.35 48.46 19.06
CA ALA A 310 24.66 48.47 17.62
C ALA A 310 25.24 49.83 17.15
N MET A 311 24.86 50.94 17.80
CA MET A 311 25.40 52.28 17.55
C MET A 311 26.72 52.57 18.28
N GLU A 312 27.00 51.97 19.44
CA GLU A 312 28.14 52.33 20.32
C GLU A 312 29.49 52.39 19.61
N HIS A 313 29.79 51.41 18.76
CA HIS A 313 31.10 51.20 18.16
C HIS A 313 31.27 51.90 16.80
N SER A 314 30.88 53.18 16.68
CA SER A 314 31.17 54.00 15.49
C SER A 314 31.67 55.40 15.89
N GLU A 315 32.89 55.73 15.46
CA GLU A 315 33.53 57.03 15.77
C GLU A 315 33.10 58.17 14.81
N GLY A 316 32.31 57.86 13.78
CA GLY A 316 31.76 58.82 12.80
C GLY A 316 30.22 58.77 12.66
N GLU A 317 29.70 59.55 11.70
CA GLU A 317 28.29 59.49 11.30
C GLU A 317 27.96 58.12 10.69
N MET A 318 27.20 57.32 11.45
CA MET A 318 26.81 55.97 11.05
C MET A 318 25.73 56.01 9.97
N ASN A 319 26.00 55.36 8.84
CA ASN A 319 25.00 55.18 7.79
C ASN A 319 23.91 54.19 8.24
N SER A 320 22.65 54.45 7.91
CA SER A 320 21.53 53.62 8.39
C SER A 320 21.59 52.17 7.87
N SER A 321 22.20 51.95 6.70
CA SER A 321 22.49 50.61 6.16
C SER A 321 23.55 49.85 6.97
N GLU A 322 24.53 50.55 7.53
CA GLU A 322 25.52 49.95 8.44
C GLU A 322 24.85 49.48 9.74
N LEU A 323 23.94 50.29 10.28
CA LEU A 323 23.17 49.95 11.48
C LEU A 323 22.29 48.71 11.27
N ILE A 324 21.58 48.63 10.14
CA ILE A 324 20.79 47.44 9.75
C ILE A 324 21.67 46.20 9.61
N ASN A 325 22.86 46.33 9.02
CA ASN A 325 23.80 45.23 8.88
C ASN A 325 24.30 44.74 10.25
N ARG A 326 24.70 45.65 11.16
CA ARG A 326 25.13 45.28 12.52
C ARG A 326 24.02 44.62 13.34
N LEU A 327 22.79 45.12 13.25
CA LEU A 327 21.61 44.49 13.88
C LEU A 327 21.34 43.08 13.35
N SER A 328 21.70 42.79 12.10
CA SER A 328 21.51 41.48 11.46
C SER A 328 22.67 40.50 11.67
N SER A 329 23.87 40.98 11.99
CA SER A 329 25.08 40.15 12.14
C SER A 329 25.55 39.95 13.58
N SER A 330 25.09 40.79 14.51
CA SER A 330 25.56 40.77 15.91
C SER A 330 24.66 39.91 16.80
N ASP A 331 25.30 39.20 17.72
CA ASP A 331 24.64 38.55 18.85
C ASP A 331 24.60 39.54 20.04
N PHE A 332 23.44 39.73 20.66
CA PHE A 332 23.25 40.56 21.85
C PHE A 332 22.88 39.68 23.04
N GLU A 333 23.38 40.01 24.23
CA GLU A 333 23.03 39.33 25.48
C GLU A 333 22.58 40.38 26.50
N ASP A 334 21.32 40.26 26.94
CA ASP A 334 20.60 41.23 27.77
C ASP A 334 19.58 40.50 28.68
N LEU A 335 18.56 41.19 29.23
CA LEU A 335 17.73 40.67 30.32
C LEU A 335 16.90 39.44 29.95
N SER A 336 16.48 39.33 28.68
CA SER A 336 15.80 38.15 28.14
C SER A 336 16.75 37.02 27.71
N GLY A 337 18.07 37.17 27.92
CA GLY A 337 19.11 36.26 27.47
C GLY A 337 19.66 36.61 26.09
N LYS A 338 20.15 35.60 25.34
CA LYS A 338 20.79 35.79 24.04
C LYS A 338 19.77 36.05 22.91
N ILE A 339 19.88 37.21 22.27
CA ILE A 339 19.06 37.70 21.15
C ILE A 339 19.95 37.75 19.90
N SER A 340 19.47 37.18 18.79
CA SER A 340 20.14 37.23 17.49
C SER A 340 19.08 37.36 16.39
N PHE A 341 19.32 38.13 15.33
CA PHE A 341 18.32 38.31 14.26
C PHE A 341 18.70 37.55 13.00
N LYS A 342 17.85 36.60 12.56
CA LYS A 342 18.00 35.94 11.25
C LYS A 342 16.84 36.36 10.35
N LYS A 343 17.17 37.01 9.23
CA LYS A 343 16.18 37.57 8.27
C LYS A 343 15.12 38.45 8.97
N GLY A 344 15.56 39.35 9.84
CA GLY A 344 14.67 40.28 10.57
C GLY A 344 13.89 39.66 11.76
N LYS A 345 14.09 38.38 12.10
CA LYS A 345 13.39 37.73 13.23
C LYS A 345 14.34 37.33 14.34
N SER A 346 13.95 37.58 15.60
CA SER A 346 14.68 37.08 16.77
C SER A 346 14.71 35.55 16.78
N VAL A 347 15.92 34.99 16.88
CA VAL A 347 16.20 33.56 17.05
C VAL A 347 16.69 33.35 18.48
N GLN A 348 15.73 33.27 19.38
CA GLN A 348 15.95 33.02 20.82
C GLN A 348 15.59 31.56 21.15
N LYS A 349 16.39 30.91 22.01
CA LYS A 349 16.11 29.55 22.52
C LYS A 349 14.91 29.59 23.47
N SER A 350 13.72 29.58 22.87
CA SER A 350 12.44 29.75 23.55
C SER A 350 12.17 28.59 24.51
N THR A 351 12.18 28.87 25.81
CA THR A 351 11.63 27.98 26.84
C THR A 351 10.26 28.53 27.26
N ILE A 352 9.31 27.64 27.54
CA ILE A 352 7.95 28.02 27.93
C ILE A 352 7.70 27.53 29.36
N GLN A 353 7.16 28.42 30.19
CA GLN A 353 6.74 28.15 31.56
C GLN A 353 5.23 27.89 31.56
N ILE A 354 4.82 26.76 32.14
CA ILE A 354 3.41 26.48 32.43
C ILE A 354 3.07 27.05 33.81
N ILE A 355 1.90 27.68 33.93
CA ILE A 355 1.38 28.28 35.16
C ILE A 355 -0.03 27.75 35.40
N SER A 356 -0.29 27.25 36.61
CA SER A 356 -1.66 26.98 37.06
C SER A 356 -2.11 28.11 37.98
N VAL A 357 -3.30 28.64 37.77
CA VAL A 357 -3.87 29.77 38.54
C VAL A 357 -4.27 29.37 39.98
N ASN A 358 -3.90 28.17 40.44
CA ASN A 358 -4.32 27.56 41.72
C ASN A 358 -3.21 27.50 42.79
N GLY A 359 -2.33 28.50 42.84
CA GLY A 359 -1.42 28.68 43.98
C GLY A 359 -0.22 27.71 44.08
N LYS A 360 0.03 26.89 43.05
CA LYS A 360 1.30 26.17 42.86
C LYS A 360 1.77 26.31 41.41
N ILE A 361 2.84 27.06 41.21
CA ILE A 361 3.49 27.22 39.91
C ILE A 361 4.28 25.94 39.62
N TYR A 362 3.72 25.06 38.79
CA TYR A 362 4.43 23.90 38.26
C TYR A 362 5.38 24.34 37.14
N VAL A 363 6.60 24.75 37.49
CA VAL A 363 7.65 25.14 36.55
C VAL A 363 8.19 23.91 35.80
N GLY A 364 7.40 23.40 34.86
CA GLY A 364 7.86 22.47 33.83
C GLY A 364 8.47 23.26 32.67
N VAL A 365 9.80 23.33 32.60
CA VAL A 365 10.49 23.88 31.43
C VAL A 365 10.49 22.82 30.33
N GLN A 366 9.62 22.99 29.34
CA GLN A 366 9.55 22.07 28.20
C GLN A 366 10.10 22.75 26.94
N THR A 367 10.98 22.05 26.23
CA THR A 367 11.44 22.44 24.89
C THR A 367 10.35 22.15 23.87
N VAL A 368 10.33 22.90 22.77
CA VAL A 368 9.36 22.70 21.67
C VAL A 368 9.37 21.23 21.23
N PRO A 369 8.24 20.51 21.30
CA PRO A 369 8.23 19.09 21.04
C PRO A 369 8.64 18.80 19.59
N LYS A 370 9.58 17.87 19.43
CA LYS A 370 9.91 17.28 18.13
C LYS A 370 8.66 16.60 17.57
N GLU A 371 8.47 16.69 16.26
CA GLU A 371 7.34 16.09 15.56
C GLU A 371 7.31 14.57 15.82
N ARG A 372 6.20 14.07 16.36
CA ARG A 372 6.06 12.66 16.70
C ARG A 372 5.88 11.86 15.42
N LYS A 373 6.87 11.05 15.08
CA LYS A 373 6.73 9.99 14.08
C LYS A 373 5.86 8.85 14.62
N LEU A 374 5.00 8.31 13.75
CA LEU A 374 4.16 7.16 14.02
C LEU A 374 4.98 5.87 13.95
N LYS A 375 4.76 4.95 14.89
CA LYS A 375 5.43 3.64 14.92
C LYS A 375 4.62 2.60 14.14
N ILE A 376 5.14 2.16 13.00
CA ILE A 376 4.45 1.18 12.14
C ILE A 376 5.13 -0.18 12.29
N GLY A 377 4.42 -1.16 12.86
CA GLY A 377 4.94 -2.51 13.00
C GLY A 377 5.03 -3.23 11.67
N VAL A 378 6.15 -3.91 11.43
CA VAL A 378 6.37 -4.78 10.26
C VAL A 378 6.94 -6.11 10.77
N PRO A 379 6.40 -7.28 10.37
CA PRO A 379 6.88 -8.56 10.88
C PRO A 379 8.31 -8.85 10.42
N VAL A 380 9.14 -9.34 11.36
CA VAL A 380 10.46 -9.92 11.06
C VAL A 380 10.31 -11.31 10.41
N GLN A 381 9.27 -12.06 10.78
CA GLN A 381 8.97 -13.37 10.24
C GLN A 381 7.72 -13.28 9.35
N SER A 382 7.92 -13.42 8.03
CA SER A 382 6.83 -13.53 7.05
C SER A 382 6.69 -14.98 6.57
N ALA A 383 5.45 -15.38 6.26
CA ALA A 383 5.17 -16.66 5.60
C ALA A 383 5.77 -16.72 4.18
N VAL A 384 5.90 -15.56 3.52
CA VAL A 384 6.40 -15.38 2.15
C VAL A 384 7.21 -14.08 2.09
N LYS A 385 8.49 -14.17 1.72
CA LYS A 385 9.45 -13.05 1.82
C LYS A 385 9.16 -11.93 0.81
N GLU A 386 8.52 -12.28 -0.28
CA GLU A 386 8.11 -11.41 -1.38
C GLU A 386 7.01 -10.41 -0.96
N PHE A 387 6.22 -10.76 0.06
CA PHE A 387 5.22 -9.86 0.66
C PHE A 387 5.82 -8.91 1.70
N VAL A 388 6.71 -9.44 2.54
CA VAL A 388 7.49 -8.69 3.54
C VAL A 388 8.84 -9.37 3.72
N SER A 389 9.89 -8.61 3.46
CA SER A 389 11.29 -8.96 3.72
C SER A 389 11.89 -7.99 4.73
N PHE A 390 12.77 -8.52 5.59
CA PHE A 390 13.47 -7.78 6.62
C PHE A 390 14.96 -8.04 6.49
N TRP A 391 15.73 -6.95 6.45
CA TRP A 391 17.18 -6.97 6.41
C TRP A 391 17.70 -6.05 7.51
N TYR A 392 18.66 -6.53 8.30
CA TYR A 392 19.28 -5.74 9.36
C TYR A 392 20.71 -5.40 8.95
N ASP A 393 20.97 -4.13 8.65
CA ASP A 393 22.31 -3.66 8.34
C ASP A 393 23.10 -3.52 9.64
N GLN A 394 24.20 -4.28 9.76
CA GLN A 394 25.06 -4.25 10.95
C GLN A 394 25.99 -3.04 10.98
N GLU A 395 26.31 -2.44 9.83
CA GLU A 395 27.21 -1.29 9.71
C GLU A 395 26.47 0.01 10.05
N GLU A 396 25.29 0.23 9.44
CA GLU A 396 24.46 1.40 9.73
C GLU A 396 23.60 1.28 11.00
N LYS A 397 23.36 0.05 11.49
CA LYS A 397 22.37 -0.28 12.54
C LYS A 397 20.94 0.13 12.15
N THR A 398 20.64 0.08 10.85
CA THR A 398 19.33 0.43 10.27
C THR A 398 18.54 -0.84 9.94
N ALA A 399 17.25 -0.81 10.27
CA ALA A 399 16.29 -1.86 9.90
C ALA A 399 15.66 -1.50 8.55
N SER A 400 15.93 -2.30 7.51
CA SER A 400 15.36 -2.10 6.19
C SER A 400 14.21 -3.08 5.92
N PHE A 401 13.11 -2.54 5.39
CA PHE A 401 11.90 -3.29 5.07
C PHE A 401 11.52 -3.07 3.60
N ASP A 402 11.35 -4.16 2.89
CA ASP A 402 11.00 -4.20 1.46
C ASP A 402 10.02 -5.36 1.19
N GLY A 403 9.40 -5.38 0.02
CA GLY A 403 8.38 -6.35 -0.38
C GLY A 403 7.03 -5.73 -0.67
N PHE A 404 6.16 -6.48 -1.35
CA PHE A 404 4.92 -5.99 -1.95
C PHE A 404 4.04 -5.20 -0.96
N SER A 405 3.77 -5.73 0.22
CA SER A 405 2.88 -5.09 1.21
C SER A 405 3.47 -3.77 1.74
N VAL A 406 4.80 -3.70 1.87
CA VAL A 406 5.53 -2.52 2.35
C VAL A 406 5.55 -1.42 1.29
N GLU A 407 5.75 -1.75 0.02
CA GLU A 407 5.72 -0.78 -1.08
C GLU A 407 4.30 -0.29 -1.40
N VAL A 408 3.28 -1.16 -1.31
CA VAL A 408 1.87 -0.71 -1.40
C VAL A 408 1.56 0.31 -0.29
N PHE A 409 2.05 0.10 0.93
CA PHE A 409 1.89 1.07 2.02
C PHE A 409 2.62 2.39 1.73
N LYS A 410 3.91 2.34 1.34
CA LYS A 410 4.70 3.53 0.97
C LYS A 410 4.05 4.32 -0.17
N ALA A 411 3.46 3.64 -1.16
CA ALA A 411 2.74 4.25 -2.26
C ALA A 411 1.41 4.88 -1.82
N ALA A 412 0.63 4.21 -0.98
CA ALA A 412 -0.61 4.75 -0.42
C ALA A 412 -0.35 6.02 0.41
N VAL A 413 0.72 6.05 1.21
CA VAL A 413 1.13 7.23 1.99
C VAL A 413 1.52 8.41 1.09
N LYS A 414 2.20 8.18 -0.04
CA LYS A 414 2.55 9.24 -1.01
C LYS A 414 1.35 9.94 -1.64
N LEU A 415 0.17 9.31 -1.62
CA LEU A 415 -1.08 9.88 -2.15
C LEU A 415 -1.87 10.70 -1.10
N LEU A 416 -1.40 10.78 0.15
CA LEU A 416 -2.06 11.56 1.19
C LEU A 416 -1.86 13.07 0.98
N PRO A 417 -2.89 13.92 1.22
CA PRO A 417 -2.81 15.37 1.02
C PRO A 417 -2.08 16.11 2.17
N TYR A 418 -1.33 15.39 3.00
CA TYR A 418 -0.60 15.92 4.15
C TYR A 418 0.66 15.11 4.43
N HIS A 419 1.64 15.72 5.12
CA HIS A 419 2.83 15.01 5.56
C HIS A 419 2.47 13.98 6.65
N PHE A 420 2.78 12.71 6.40
CA PHE A 420 2.56 11.59 7.32
C PHE A 420 3.94 11.11 7.81
N PRO A 421 4.42 11.56 8.97
CA PRO A 421 5.74 11.16 9.49
C PRO A 421 5.65 9.80 10.21
N TYR A 422 6.39 8.81 9.75
CA TYR A 422 6.42 7.47 10.32
C TYR A 422 7.84 6.88 10.32
N ASP A 423 8.07 5.91 11.21
CA ASP A 423 9.21 4.99 11.18
C ASP A 423 8.66 3.55 11.22
N PHE A 424 9.26 2.65 10.43
CA PHE A 424 8.98 1.21 10.54
C PHE A 424 9.72 0.62 11.75
N VAL A 425 9.04 -0.26 12.48
CA VAL A 425 9.54 -0.92 13.69
C VAL A 425 9.47 -2.44 13.48
N PRO A 426 10.58 -3.18 13.64
CA PRO A 426 10.56 -4.64 13.51
C PRO A 426 9.72 -5.24 14.63
N PHE A 427 8.76 -6.08 14.25
CA PHE A 427 7.93 -6.85 15.17
C PHE A 427 8.34 -8.32 15.14
N ASN A 428 8.80 -8.84 16.27
CA ASN A 428 9.15 -10.25 16.45
C ASN A 428 8.01 -10.95 17.21
N GLY A 429 7.16 -11.67 16.48
CA GLY A 429 5.97 -12.33 16.99
C GLY A 429 5.01 -12.70 15.87
N THR A 430 3.87 -13.28 16.23
CA THR A 430 2.78 -13.67 15.32
C THR A 430 1.95 -12.46 14.87
N TYR A 431 1.13 -12.66 13.84
CA TYR A 431 0.25 -11.59 13.32
C TYR A 431 -0.87 -11.22 14.31
N ASP A 432 -1.34 -12.17 15.12
CA ASP A 432 -2.32 -11.90 16.18
C ASP A 432 -1.68 -11.09 17.34
N GLU A 433 -0.42 -11.37 17.71
CA GLU A 433 0.31 -10.56 18.70
C GLU A 433 0.59 -9.13 18.19
N MET A 434 0.86 -8.98 16.89
CA MET A 434 1.04 -7.67 16.25
C MET A 434 -0.25 -6.86 16.24
N LEU A 435 -1.40 -7.51 15.98
CA LEU A 435 -2.73 -6.92 16.09
C LEU A 435 -3.00 -6.44 17.53
N ILE A 436 -2.68 -7.28 18.53
CA ILE A 436 -2.78 -6.93 19.96
C ILE A 436 -1.86 -5.75 20.31
N ALA A 437 -0.67 -5.64 19.70
CA ALA A 437 0.22 -4.50 19.89
C ALA A 437 -0.35 -3.19 19.31
N VAL A 438 -1.09 -3.24 18.19
CA VAL A 438 -1.85 -2.08 17.67
C VAL A 438 -3.03 -1.73 18.60
N TYR A 439 -3.78 -2.72 19.08
CA TYR A 439 -4.88 -2.52 20.04
C TYR A 439 -4.41 -1.86 21.35
N ASN A 440 -3.29 -2.36 21.90
CA ASN A 440 -2.63 -1.83 23.10
C ASN A 440 -1.89 -0.50 22.86
N LYS A 441 -1.88 0.01 21.62
CA LYS A 441 -1.26 1.29 21.22
C LYS A 441 0.25 1.36 21.50
N SER A 442 0.93 0.21 21.50
CA SER A 442 2.40 0.16 21.48
C SER A 442 2.93 0.41 20.05
N LEU A 443 2.12 0.03 19.05
CA LEU A 443 2.24 0.41 17.65
C LEU A 443 1.09 1.35 17.27
N ASP A 444 1.35 2.30 16.36
CA ASP A 444 0.36 3.24 15.83
C ASP A 444 -0.37 2.67 14.58
N ALA A 445 0.24 1.70 13.90
CA ALA A 445 -0.32 0.91 12.80
C ALA A 445 0.51 -0.38 12.58
N ALA A 446 0.03 -1.31 11.76
CA ALA A 446 0.83 -2.45 11.29
C ALA A 446 0.67 -2.72 9.79
N VAL A 447 1.78 -3.13 9.16
CA VAL A 447 1.93 -3.39 7.73
C VAL A 447 2.50 -4.80 7.52
N ALA A 448 1.67 -5.68 6.97
CA ALA A 448 1.97 -7.07 6.63
C ALA A 448 0.95 -7.54 5.56
N ASP A 449 1.10 -8.76 5.06
CA ASP A 449 0.02 -9.53 4.40
C ASP A 449 -1.05 -10.00 5.41
N MET A 450 -1.56 -9.03 6.19
CA MET A 450 -2.55 -9.26 7.22
C MET A 450 -3.91 -9.53 6.58
N THR A 451 -4.39 -10.76 6.74
CA THR A 451 -5.75 -11.14 6.32
C THR A 451 -6.80 -10.56 7.27
N ILE A 452 -7.83 -9.94 6.69
CA ILE A 452 -9.04 -9.52 7.39
C ILE A 452 -9.85 -10.76 7.80
N LEU A 453 -10.14 -10.88 9.09
CA LEU A 453 -10.94 -11.95 9.72
C LEU A 453 -11.91 -11.33 10.73
N ASP A 454 -13.00 -12.04 11.02
CA ASP A 454 -14.04 -11.63 11.96
C ASP A 454 -13.50 -11.46 13.39
N ASP A 455 -12.79 -12.47 13.91
CA ASP A 455 -12.14 -12.46 15.24
C ASP A 455 -11.11 -11.34 15.41
N ARG A 456 -10.58 -10.80 14.31
CA ARG A 456 -9.62 -9.69 14.32
C ARG A 456 -10.28 -8.31 14.31
N TYR A 457 -11.53 -8.18 13.84
CA TYR A 457 -12.28 -6.93 13.87
C TYR A 457 -12.58 -6.46 15.30
N ASP A 458 -12.52 -7.32 16.31
CA ASP A 458 -12.67 -6.91 17.70
C ASP A 458 -11.51 -6.01 18.19
N TYR A 459 -10.31 -6.20 17.64
CA TYR A 459 -9.07 -5.55 18.11
C TYR A 459 -8.64 -4.34 17.27
N ALA A 460 -8.98 -4.26 15.98
CA ALA A 460 -8.52 -3.19 15.11
C ALA A 460 -9.48 -2.87 13.97
N ASP A 461 -9.29 -1.69 13.37
CA ASP A 461 -9.88 -1.36 12.08
C ASP A 461 -8.91 -1.71 10.95
N PHE A 462 -9.45 -2.20 9.85
CA PHE A 462 -8.69 -2.55 8.65
C PHE A 462 -8.88 -1.50 7.55
N SER A 463 -7.84 -1.25 6.76
CA SER A 463 -8.01 -0.54 5.49
C SER A 463 -8.87 -1.35 4.52
N GLN A 464 -9.35 -0.69 3.46
CA GLN A 464 -9.79 -1.41 2.26
C GLN A 464 -8.71 -2.41 1.83
N PRO A 465 -9.08 -3.64 1.42
CA PRO A 465 -8.10 -4.66 1.07
C PRO A 465 -7.36 -4.26 -0.20
N TYR A 466 -6.03 -4.25 -0.14
CA TYR A 466 -5.19 -3.95 -1.29
C TYR A 466 -5.07 -5.14 -2.24
N MET A 467 -5.20 -6.37 -1.72
CA MET A 467 -5.18 -7.60 -2.52
C MET A 467 -6.25 -8.57 -2.05
N ASP A 468 -6.91 -9.27 -2.97
CA ASP A 468 -8.00 -10.18 -2.66
C ASP A 468 -7.47 -11.55 -2.21
N SER A 469 -8.16 -12.17 -1.26
CA SER A 469 -7.63 -13.29 -0.45
C SER A 469 -8.69 -14.39 -0.31
N GLN A 470 -8.28 -15.64 -0.50
CA GLN A 470 -9.10 -16.84 -0.30
C GLN A 470 -8.21 -17.96 0.25
N ILE A 471 -8.72 -18.83 1.13
CA ILE A 471 -8.04 -20.09 1.45
C ILE A 471 -8.22 -21.02 0.25
N VAL A 472 -7.15 -21.59 -0.26
CA VAL A 472 -7.17 -22.56 -1.36
C VAL A 472 -6.38 -23.82 -1.00
N MET A 473 -6.82 -24.96 -1.51
CA MET A 473 -6.12 -26.23 -1.40
C MET A 473 -5.25 -26.48 -2.63
N VAL A 474 -3.96 -26.71 -2.45
CA VAL A 474 -3.00 -27.07 -3.51
C VAL A 474 -2.63 -28.55 -3.39
N VAL A 475 -2.64 -29.26 -4.52
CA VAL A 475 -2.37 -30.69 -4.62
C VAL A 475 -1.49 -31.01 -5.84
N PRO A 476 -0.81 -32.18 -5.87
CA PRO A 476 -0.12 -32.65 -7.07
C PRO A 476 -1.05 -32.78 -8.28
N ALA A 477 -0.54 -32.47 -9.48
CA ALA A 477 -1.26 -32.65 -10.73
C ALA A 477 -1.24 -34.12 -11.20
N LYS A 478 -2.39 -34.62 -11.68
CA LYS A 478 -2.55 -36.00 -12.14
C LYS A 478 -1.89 -36.23 -13.50
N LYS A 479 -0.86 -37.09 -13.56
CA LYS A 479 -0.17 -37.47 -14.82
C LYS A 479 -0.92 -38.56 -15.60
N ASP A 480 -2.02 -38.20 -16.27
CA ASP A 480 -2.89 -39.17 -16.96
C ASP A 480 -2.42 -39.55 -18.39
N LEU A 481 -1.22 -40.15 -18.47
CA LEU A 481 -0.52 -40.49 -19.72
C LEU A 481 -1.32 -41.40 -20.68
N LYS A 482 -2.24 -42.22 -20.18
CA LYS A 482 -3.09 -43.10 -21.02
C LYS A 482 -4.12 -42.28 -21.82
N ARG A 483 -4.76 -41.30 -21.18
CA ARG A 483 -5.74 -40.40 -21.81
C ARG A 483 -5.10 -39.60 -22.95
N GLN A 484 -3.82 -39.24 -22.77
CA GLN A 484 -3.05 -38.45 -23.74
C GLN A 484 -2.75 -39.16 -25.07
N ARG A 485 -2.84 -40.50 -25.15
CA ARG A 485 -2.54 -41.27 -26.39
C ARG A 485 -3.73 -41.55 -27.30
N PHE A 486 -4.95 -41.34 -26.80
CA PHE A 486 -6.21 -41.63 -27.49
C PHE A 486 -7.18 -40.43 -27.45
N ILE A 487 -6.65 -39.20 -27.37
CA ILE A 487 -7.45 -37.97 -27.22
C ILE A 487 -8.56 -37.89 -28.28
N ALA A 488 -8.24 -38.23 -29.53
CA ALA A 488 -9.19 -38.28 -30.65
C ALA A 488 -10.43 -39.15 -30.38
N LEU A 489 -10.27 -40.33 -29.75
CA LEU A 489 -11.41 -41.20 -29.41
C LEU A 489 -12.19 -40.67 -28.20
N THR A 490 -11.59 -39.84 -27.34
CA THR A 490 -12.26 -39.25 -26.16
C THR A 490 -13.08 -38.00 -26.47
N ALA A 491 -13.04 -37.48 -27.71
CA ALA A 491 -13.84 -36.34 -28.11
C ALA A 491 -15.36 -36.62 -28.09
N PHE A 492 -15.76 -37.89 -28.27
CA PHE A 492 -17.14 -38.36 -28.15
C PHE A 492 -17.25 -39.52 -27.17
N GLU A 493 -18.39 -39.63 -26.47
CA GLU A 493 -18.69 -40.82 -25.67
C GLU A 493 -18.81 -42.07 -26.56
N TRP A 494 -18.39 -43.22 -26.03
CA TRP A 494 -18.52 -44.53 -26.70
C TRP A 494 -19.97 -44.83 -27.14
N LYS A 495 -20.97 -44.35 -26.39
CA LYS A 495 -22.39 -44.45 -26.77
C LYS A 495 -22.69 -43.78 -28.11
N LEU A 496 -22.12 -42.59 -28.36
CA LEU A 496 -22.35 -41.84 -29.60
C LEU A 496 -21.67 -42.53 -30.79
N TRP A 497 -20.47 -43.08 -30.60
CA TRP A 497 -19.79 -43.91 -31.61
C TRP A 497 -20.64 -45.12 -32.03
N LEU A 498 -21.23 -45.84 -31.08
CA LEU A 498 -22.14 -46.96 -31.36
C LEU A 498 -23.39 -46.52 -32.13
N VAL A 499 -24.05 -45.43 -31.70
CA VAL A 499 -25.24 -44.89 -32.36
C VAL A 499 -24.93 -44.45 -33.79
N MET A 500 -23.77 -43.82 -34.03
CA MET A 500 -23.32 -43.45 -35.38
C MET A 500 -23.12 -44.67 -36.28
N VAL A 501 -22.41 -45.71 -35.82
CA VAL A 501 -22.19 -46.93 -36.61
C VAL A 501 -23.53 -47.64 -36.91
N ALA A 502 -24.41 -47.77 -35.91
CA ALA A 502 -25.72 -48.40 -36.08
C ALA A 502 -26.61 -47.61 -37.08
N SER A 503 -26.64 -46.28 -36.97
CA SER A 503 -27.44 -45.41 -37.85
C SER A 503 -26.91 -45.37 -39.28
N SER A 504 -25.59 -45.42 -39.48
CA SER A 504 -24.97 -45.55 -40.80
C SER A 504 -25.31 -46.89 -41.46
N LEU A 505 -25.22 -47.99 -40.71
CA LEU A 505 -25.59 -49.32 -41.20
C LEU A 505 -27.08 -49.39 -41.56
N PHE A 506 -27.96 -48.83 -40.72
CA PHE A 506 -29.40 -48.76 -40.97
C PHE A 506 -29.76 -47.89 -42.18
N THR A 507 -29.12 -46.73 -42.33
CA THR A 507 -29.38 -45.84 -43.47
C THR A 507 -28.82 -46.41 -44.77
N GLY A 508 -27.61 -46.98 -44.72
CA GLY A 508 -27.03 -47.73 -45.83
C GLY A 508 -27.90 -48.91 -46.25
N ALA A 509 -28.50 -49.64 -45.28
CA ALA A 509 -29.46 -50.70 -45.55
C ALA A 509 -30.69 -50.21 -46.31
N ILE A 510 -31.31 -49.11 -45.86
CA ILE A 510 -32.51 -48.55 -46.50
C ILE A 510 -32.23 -48.11 -47.93
N ILE A 511 -31.13 -47.38 -48.15
CA ILE A 511 -30.76 -46.90 -49.49
C ILE A 511 -30.43 -48.08 -50.41
N TYR A 512 -29.65 -49.06 -49.94
CA TYR A 512 -29.28 -50.25 -50.71
C TYR A 512 -30.51 -51.08 -51.10
N LEU A 513 -31.39 -51.39 -50.14
CA LEU A 513 -32.63 -52.13 -50.39
C LEU A 513 -33.54 -51.38 -51.38
N ASN A 514 -33.66 -50.06 -51.24
CA ASN A 514 -34.49 -49.26 -52.13
C ASN A 514 -33.92 -49.12 -53.55
N GLU A 515 -32.60 -49.06 -53.75
CA GLU A 515 -32.00 -49.09 -55.10
C GLU A 515 -32.05 -50.51 -55.71
N HIS A 516 -31.86 -51.57 -54.91
CA HIS A 516 -31.90 -52.96 -55.38
C HIS A 516 -33.30 -53.40 -55.82
N VAL A 517 -34.36 -52.97 -55.12
CA VAL A 517 -35.76 -53.23 -55.50
C VAL A 517 -36.17 -52.49 -56.79
N ASN A 518 -35.43 -51.47 -57.22
CA ASN A 518 -35.70 -50.67 -58.41
C ASN A 518 -34.69 -50.92 -59.55
N ASP A 519 -34.14 -52.14 -59.64
CA ASP A 519 -33.30 -52.63 -60.75
C ASP A 519 -32.10 -51.74 -61.14
N ASN A 520 -31.38 -51.18 -60.16
CA ASN A 520 -30.16 -50.40 -60.45
C ASN A 520 -28.93 -51.32 -60.68
N PRO A 521 -28.35 -51.40 -61.91
CA PRO A 521 -27.30 -52.37 -62.25
C PRO A 521 -25.96 -52.19 -61.54
N GLU A 522 -25.76 -51.11 -60.79
CA GLU A 522 -24.56 -50.91 -59.95
C GLU A 522 -24.64 -51.71 -58.64
N PHE A 523 -25.82 -52.22 -58.26
CA PHE A 523 -26.08 -52.93 -57.01
C PHE A 523 -26.35 -54.43 -57.27
N GLY A 524 -25.34 -55.27 -57.00
CA GLY A 524 -25.24 -56.63 -57.57
C GLY A 524 -26.25 -57.69 -57.12
N ASN A 525 -26.39 -58.74 -57.94
CA ASN A 525 -27.51 -59.70 -57.92
C ASN A 525 -27.30 -60.97 -57.06
N SER A 526 -26.32 -61.03 -56.14
CA SER A 526 -25.93 -62.28 -55.46
C SER A 526 -25.83 -62.17 -53.94
N PHE A 527 -26.54 -63.05 -53.22
CA PHE A 527 -26.78 -62.98 -51.77
C PHE A 527 -25.53 -62.79 -50.87
N PRO A 528 -24.41 -63.52 -51.09
CA PRO A 528 -23.19 -63.33 -50.28
C PRO A 528 -22.49 -62.00 -50.56
N GLN A 529 -22.67 -61.43 -51.76
CA GLN A 529 -22.11 -60.14 -52.15
C GLN A 529 -23.00 -58.97 -51.70
N ILE A 530 -24.31 -59.19 -51.54
CA ILE A 530 -25.27 -58.18 -51.05
C ILE A 530 -24.85 -57.68 -49.66
N ILE A 531 -24.67 -58.56 -48.67
CA ILE A 531 -24.33 -58.15 -47.30
C ILE A 531 -22.96 -57.43 -47.26
N GLY A 532 -21.97 -57.92 -48.02
CA GLY A 532 -20.65 -57.30 -48.09
C GLY A 532 -20.65 -55.92 -48.75
N SER A 533 -21.38 -55.75 -49.85
CA SER A 533 -21.51 -54.46 -50.56
C SER A 533 -22.35 -53.46 -49.77
N MET A 534 -23.42 -53.90 -49.11
CA MET A 534 -24.24 -53.10 -48.20
C MET A 534 -23.44 -52.56 -47.00
N ILE A 535 -22.59 -53.37 -46.37
CA ILE A 535 -21.69 -52.92 -45.30
C ILE A 535 -20.63 -51.95 -45.85
N TRP A 536 -20.06 -52.23 -47.02
CA TRP A 536 -19.09 -51.34 -47.66
C TRP A 536 -19.71 -49.99 -48.06
N PHE A 537 -20.94 -49.99 -48.56
CA PHE A 537 -21.72 -48.79 -48.86
C PHE A 537 -21.96 -47.93 -47.61
N ALA A 538 -22.31 -48.54 -46.47
CA ALA A 538 -22.43 -47.81 -45.20
C ALA A 538 -21.09 -47.18 -44.75
N VAL A 539 -19.94 -47.78 -45.06
CA VAL A 539 -18.60 -47.25 -44.76
C VAL A 539 -18.20 -46.12 -45.71
N THR A 540 -18.50 -46.21 -47.01
CA THR A 540 -18.23 -45.12 -47.98
C THR A 540 -19.13 -43.92 -47.72
N LEU A 541 -20.38 -44.16 -47.31
CA LEU A 541 -21.36 -43.15 -46.87
C LEU A 541 -20.87 -42.33 -45.67
N LEU A 542 -20.25 -42.98 -44.67
CA LEU A 542 -19.59 -42.32 -43.52
C LEU A 542 -18.41 -41.44 -43.91
N SER A 543 -17.75 -41.75 -45.04
CA SER A 543 -16.48 -41.15 -45.44
C SER A 543 -16.63 -40.08 -46.54
N PHE A 544 -17.87 -39.69 -46.89
CA PHE A 544 -18.19 -38.87 -48.08
C PHE A 544 -17.61 -39.43 -49.40
N ALA A 545 -17.27 -40.71 -49.44
CA ALA A 545 -16.58 -41.38 -50.55
C ALA A 545 -17.53 -42.20 -51.43
N GLN A 546 -18.80 -41.77 -51.54
CA GLN A 546 -19.82 -42.48 -52.28
C GLN A 546 -19.53 -42.45 -53.78
N ARG A 547 -19.35 -43.64 -54.37
CA ARG A 547 -19.01 -43.82 -55.79
C ARG A 547 -20.19 -44.30 -56.64
N GLU A 548 -21.25 -44.81 -56.01
CA GLU A 548 -22.42 -45.42 -56.65
C GLU A 548 -23.51 -44.38 -56.92
N SER A 549 -24.11 -44.44 -58.12
CA SER A 549 -25.07 -43.47 -58.63
C SER A 549 -26.50 -43.81 -58.21
N ILE A 550 -27.04 -43.02 -57.27
CA ILE A 550 -28.41 -43.18 -56.78
C ILE A 550 -29.40 -42.64 -57.81
N LYS A 551 -30.30 -43.52 -58.29
CA LYS A 551 -31.29 -43.18 -59.31
C LYS A 551 -32.64 -42.78 -58.70
N ASN A 552 -33.08 -43.40 -57.59
CA ASN A 552 -34.39 -43.11 -57.01
C ASN A 552 -34.38 -41.79 -56.20
N ASN A 553 -35.40 -40.95 -56.42
CA ASN A 553 -35.58 -39.70 -55.66
C ASN A 553 -35.84 -39.92 -54.17
N LEU A 554 -36.46 -41.04 -53.77
CA LEU A 554 -36.63 -41.40 -52.35
C LEU A 554 -35.28 -41.70 -51.68
N SER A 555 -34.42 -42.49 -52.34
CA SER A 555 -33.05 -42.75 -51.89
C SER A 555 -32.23 -41.46 -51.77
N ARG A 556 -32.40 -40.52 -52.72
CA ARG A 556 -31.73 -39.20 -52.67
C ARG A 556 -32.19 -38.34 -51.49
N LEU A 557 -33.47 -38.39 -51.12
CA LEU A 557 -33.98 -37.66 -49.96
C LEU A 557 -33.43 -38.24 -48.65
N VAL A 558 -33.44 -39.58 -48.50
CA VAL A 558 -32.85 -40.26 -47.34
C VAL A 558 -31.35 -39.97 -47.25
N LEU A 559 -30.63 -40.02 -48.38
CA LEU A 559 -29.22 -39.65 -48.45
C LEU A 559 -28.98 -38.20 -48.03
N ALA A 560 -29.77 -37.23 -48.55
CA ALA A 560 -29.58 -35.82 -48.26
C ALA A 560 -29.76 -35.49 -46.76
N VAL A 561 -30.77 -36.07 -46.12
CA VAL A 561 -30.99 -35.95 -44.67
C VAL A 561 -29.82 -36.56 -43.90
N TRP A 562 -29.33 -37.73 -44.32
CA TRP A 562 -28.22 -38.41 -43.63
C TRP A 562 -26.87 -37.70 -43.80
N LEU A 563 -26.57 -37.16 -44.99
CA LEU A 563 -25.38 -36.34 -45.23
C LEU A 563 -25.40 -35.06 -44.37
N PHE A 564 -26.58 -34.45 -44.17
CA PHE A 564 -26.74 -33.31 -43.27
C PHE A 564 -26.44 -33.68 -41.80
N VAL A 565 -26.90 -34.86 -41.34
CA VAL A 565 -26.56 -35.40 -40.00
C VAL A 565 -25.06 -35.65 -39.86
N ILE A 566 -24.43 -36.33 -40.84
CA ILE A 566 -22.97 -36.56 -40.82
C ILE A 566 -22.22 -35.22 -40.79
N MET A 567 -22.62 -34.23 -41.58
CA MET A 567 -22.00 -32.90 -41.61
C MET A 567 -22.04 -32.19 -40.25
N ILE A 568 -23.17 -32.26 -39.54
CA ILE A 568 -23.28 -31.70 -38.18
C ILE A 568 -22.37 -32.45 -37.20
N VAL A 569 -22.32 -33.78 -37.29
CA VAL A 569 -21.49 -34.61 -36.40
C VAL A 569 -20.00 -34.39 -36.65
N THR A 570 -19.55 -34.27 -37.91
CA THR A 570 -18.14 -33.98 -38.23
C THR A 570 -17.74 -32.57 -37.80
N ALA A 571 -18.58 -31.56 -38.01
CA ALA A 571 -18.35 -30.20 -37.52
C ALA A 571 -18.30 -30.13 -35.97
N SER A 572 -19.16 -30.90 -35.30
CA SER A 572 -19.15 -31.00 -33.83
C SER A 572 -17.90 -31.72 -33.31
N TYR A 573 -17.48 -32.79 -33.98
CA TYR A 573 -16.27 -33.54 -33.66
C TYR A 573 -15.01 -32.68 -33.76
N THR A 574 -14.85 -31.93 -34.85
CA THR A 574 -13.67 -31.05 -35.04
C THR A 574 -13.65 -29.90 -34.04
N ALA A 575 -14.80 -29.31 -33.71
CA ALA A 575 -14.91 -28.27 -32.69
C ALA A 575 -14.52 -28.79 -31.28
N VAL A 576 -15.06 -29.95 -30.86
CA VAL A 576 -14.74 -30.54 -29.55
C VAL A 576 -13.28 -30.98 -29.49
N LEU A 577 -12.76 -31.62 -30.54
CA LEU A 577 -11.35 -32.02 -30.60
C LEU A 577 -10.41 -30.81 -30.55
N SER A 578 -10.72 -29.74 -31.27
CA SER A 578 -9.97 -28.48 -31.24
C SER A 578 -9.97 -27.84 -29.83
N SER A 579 -11.13 -27.82 -29.15
CA SER A 579 -11.24 -27.35 -27.76
C SER A 579 -10.41 -28.19 -26.77
N MET A 580 -10.35 -29.51 -26.97
CA MET A 580 -9.52 -30.40 -26.15
C MET A 580 -8.01 -30.22 -26.38
N MET A 581 -7.59 -29.91 -27.61
CA MET A 581 -6.18 -29.70 -27.96
C MET A 581 -5.65 -28.31 -27.56
N THR A 582 -6.52 -27.30 -27.45
CA THR A 582 -6.11 -25.91 -27.16
C THR A 582 -5.93 -25.60 -25.66
N VAL A 583 -6.55 -26.38 -24.75
CA VAL A 583 -6.46 -26.14 -23.30
C VAL A 583 -5.93 -27.38 -22.56
N PRO A 584 -4.63 -27.44 -22.22
CA PRO A 584 -4.07 -28.54 -21.42
C PRO A 584 -4.59 -28.46 -19.97
N ARG A 585 -5.69 -29.18 -19.69
CA ARG A 585 -6.30 -29.27 -18.36
C ARG A 585 -5.49 -30.17 -17.44
N LEU A 586 -4.67 -29.57 -16.58
CA LEU A 586 -4.10 -30.25 -15.41
C LEU A 586 -5.23 -30.58 -14.43
N GLN A 587 -5.50 -31.86 -14.20
CA GLN A 587 -6.51 -32.28 -13.22
C GLN A 587 -5.84 -32.46 -11.83
N PRO A 588 -6.47 -32.02 -10.73
CA PRO A 588 -5.96 -32.26 -9.38
C PRO A 588 -5.96 -33.75 -9.05
N SER A 589 -4.96 -34.21 -8.30
CA SER A 589 -4.93 -35.60 -7.80
C SER A 589 -5.97 -35.87 -6.72
N ILE A 590 -6.40 -34.84 -5.98
CA ILE A 590 -7.46 -34.88 -4.97
C ILE A 590 -8.35 -33.66 -5.19
N VAL A 591 -9.63 -33.88 -5.44
CA VAL A 591 -10.58 -32.81 -5.81
C VAL A 591 -11.12 -32.09 -4.57
N ASP A 592 -11.38 -32.85 -3.51
CA ASP A 592 -12.25 -32.45 -2.39
C ASP A 592 -11.57 -32.61 -1.01
N VAL A 593 -11.99 -31.81 -0.04
CA VAL A 593 -11.48 -31.81 1.34
C VAL A 593 -12.08 -32.95 2.15
N ASP A 594 -13.34 -33.33 1.88
CA ASP A 594 -14.01 -34.44 2.55
C ASP A 594 -13.25 -35.77 2.37
N TYR A 595 -12.61 -35.96 1.21
CA TYR A 595 -11.73 -37.10 0.94
C TYR A 595 -10.51 -37.13 1.87
N LEU A 596 -9.89 -35.98 2.16
CA LEU A 596 -8.75 -35.88 3.08
C LEU A 596 -9.16 -36.16 4.54
N GLN A 597 -10.36 -35.75 4.93
CA GLN A 597 -10.92 -36.07 6.24
C GLN A 597 -11.20 -37.57 6.39
N GLN A 598 -11.89 -38.17 5.42
CA GLN A 598 -12.22 -39.61 5.41
C GLN A 598 -10.97 -40.51 5.38
N THR A 599 -9.92 -40.09 4.66
CA THR A 599 -8.65 -40.84 4.59
C THR A 599 -7.68 -40.52 5.74
N ASN A 600 -8.04 -39.64 6.69
CA ASN A 600 -7.18 -39.16 7.77
C ASN A 600 -5.79 -38.71 7.24
N ALA A 601 -5.79 -37.98 6.12
CA ALA A 601 -4.58 -37.61 5.41
C ALA A 601 -3.83 -36.45 6.11
N ILE A 602 -2.49 -36.48 6.04
CA ILE A 602 -1.63 -35.41 6.56
C ILE A 602 -1.64 -34.22 5.59
N VAL A 603 -1.87 -33.02 6.11
CA VAL A 603 -2.00 -31.76 5.34
C VAL A 603 -0.98 -30.72 5.78
N GLY A 604 -0.42 -29.97 4.84
CA GLY A 604 0.56 -28.91 5.09
C GLY A 604 -0.07 -27.52 5.22
N CYS A 605 0.43 -26.68 6.13
CA CYS A 605 0.09 -25.25 6.18
C CYS A 605 1.17 -24.43 6.90
N ASN A 606 1.15 -23.10 6.74
CA ASN A 606 2.14 -22.24 7.41
C ASN A 606 1.77 -22.02 8.88
N GLY A 607 2.70 -22.33 9.78
CA GLY A 607 2.49 -22.26 11.23
C GLY A 607 2.37 -20.85 11.83
N VAL A 608 2.79 -19.80 11.11
CA VAL A 608 2.71 -18.38 11.54
C VAL A 608 1.33 -17.78 11.24
N ASN A 609 0.55 -18.43 10.38
CA ASN A 609 -0.72 -17.93 9.85
C ASN A 609 -1.93 -18.45 10.64
N PHE A 610 -3.13 -17.93 10.37
CA PHE A 610 -4.38 -18.38 11.01
C PHE A 610 -4.89 -19.75 10.48
N ILE A 611 -4.35 -20.24 9.36
CA ILE A 611 -4.77 -21.47 8.68
C ILE A 611 -4.81 -22.71 9.60
N PRO A 612 -3.84 -22.98 10.51
CA PRO A 612 -3.92 -24.12 11.43
C PRO A 612 -5.15 -24.05 12.34
N ARG A 613 -5.52 -22.85 12.83
CA ARG A 613 -6.74 -22.63 13.65
C ARG A 613 -7.99 -22.90 12.82
N TYR A 614 -8.03 -22.43 11.57
CA TYR A 614 -9.13 -22.69 10.64
C TYR A 614 -9.29 -24.18 10.29
N LEU A 615 -8.17 -24.89 10.02
CA LEU A 615 -8.18 -26.33 9.73
C LEU A 615 -8.73 -27.15 10.91
N THR A 616 -8.38 -26.76 12.14
CA THR A 616 -8.77 -27.47 13.36
C THR A 616 -10.20 -27.14 13.77
N HIS A 617 -10.57 -25.86 13.84
CA HIS A 617 -11.90 -25.44 14.33
C HIS A 617 -13.00 -25.53 13.26
N THR A 618 -12.72 -25.11 12.03
CA THR A 618 -13.74 -25.04 10.96
C THR A 618 -13.80 -26.33 10.16
N LEU A 619 -12.66 -26.83 9.69
CA LEU A 619 -12.58 -28.06 8.88
C LEU A 619 -12.35 -29.34 9.71
N LYS A 620 -12.34 -29.25 11.04
CA LYS A 620 -12.29 -30.38 11.99
C LYS A 620 -11.16 -31.40 11.72
N PHE A 621 -10.04 -30.96 11.14
CA PHE A 621 -8.84 -31.78 11.06
C PHE A 621 -8.24 -31.96 12.46
N LYS A 622 -7.74 -33.17 12.74
CA LYS A 622 -6.98 -33.42 13.96
C LYS A 622 -5.62 -32.73 13.89
N GLU A 623 -5.15 -32.16 15.00
CA GLU A 623 -3.86 -31.47 15.06
C GLU A 623 -2.68 -32.35 14.66
N GLU A 624 -2.72 -33.66 14.98
CA GLU A 624 -1.70 -34.65 14.60
C GLU A 624 -1.48 -34.76 13.07
N ASN A 625 -2.52 -34.46 12.27
CA ASN A 625 -2.47 -34.50 10.81
C ASN A 625 -2.07 -33.15 10.19
N ILE A 626 -1.91 -32.08 10.98
CA ILE A 626 -1.63 -30.73 10.47
C ILE A 626 -0.12 -30.44 10.59
N LYS A 627 0.59 -30.58 9.48
CA LYS A 627 2.02 -30.34 9.40
C LYS A 627 2.33 -28.85 9.15
N LYS A 628 2.88 -28.19 10.16
CA LYS A 628 3.36 -26.80 10.07
C LYS A 628 4.66 -26.76 9.25
N ILE A 629 4.67 -25.99 8.16
CA ILE A 629 5.82 -25.82 7.26
C ILE A 629 6.17 -24.33 7.19
N GLY A 630 7.43 -23.99 7.49
CA GLY A 630 7.86 -22.60 7.70
C GLY A 630 8.12 -21.81 6.42
N SER A 631 8.81 -22.39 5.43
CA SER A 631 9.16 -21.72 4.17
C SER A 631 8.36 -22.26 2.99
N LEU A 632 8.11 -21.40 2.00
CA LEU A 632 7.42 -21.75 0.75
C LEU A 632 8.19 -22.78 -0.08
N SER A 633 9.52 -22.82 0.04
CA SER A 633 10.42 -23.80 -0.59
C SER A 633 10.11 -25.24 -0.17
N ASP A 634 9.86 -25.44 1.13
CA ASP A 634 9.92 -26.75 1.77
C ASP A 634 8.67 -27.60 1.45
N TYR A 635 7.59 -26.96 1.00
CA TYR A 635 6.38 -27.62 0.53
C TYR A 635 6.66 -28.56 -0.64
N LYS A 636 7.55 -28.17 -1.56
CA LYS A 636 7.90 -29.01 -2.72
C LYS A 636 8.48 -30.34 -2.27
N GLU A 637 9.46 -30.30 -1.38
CA GLU A 637 10.08 -31.49 -0.80
C GLU A 637 9.07 -32.30 0.02
N ALA A 638 8.20 -31.64 0.80
CA ALA A 638 7.16 -32.30 1.56
C ALA A 638 6.15 -33.06 0.69
N PHE A 639 5.77 -32.52 -0.47
CA PHE A 639 4.95 -33.22 -1.46
C PHE A 639 5.72 -34.37 -2.14
N GLU A 640 6.96 -34.13 -2.58
CA GLU A 640 7.76 -35.14 -3.31
C GLU A 640 8.13 -36.34 -2.42
N GLN A 641 8.25 -36.15 -1.11
CA GLN A 641 8.49 -37.21 -0.12
C GLN A 641 7.20 -37.83 0.46
N GLY A 642 6.00 -37.41 -0.01
CA GLY A 642 4.72 -37.91 0.52
C GLY A 642 4.45 -37.56 1.99
N LYS A 643 5.17 -36.56 2.54
CA LYS A 643 4.98 -36.07 3.92
C LYS A 643 3.65 -35.33 4.11
N ILE A 644 3.04 -34.87 3.02
CA ILE A 644 1.71 -34.22 2.96
C ILE A 644 0.97 -34.67 1.69
N ALA A 645 -0.35 -34.84 1.77
CA ALA A 645 -1.22 -35.14 0.63
C ALA A 645 -1.73 -33.87 -0.08
N ALA A 646 -1.96 -32.81 0.70
CA ALA A 646 -2.42 -31.49 0.25
C ALA A 646 -1.77 -30.38 1.09
N ALA A 647 -1.73 -29.17 0.56
CA ALA A 647 -1.29 -27.98 1.28
C ALA A 647 -2.36 -26.88 1.22
N PHE A 648 -2.60 -26.20 2.34
CA PHE A 648 -3.52 -25.08 2.43
C PHE A 648 -2.76 -23.76 2.48
N PHE A 649 -3.12 -22.87 1.56
CA PHE A 649 -2.49 -21.57 1.36
C PHE A 649 -3.55 -20.48 1.27
N ILE A 650 -3.12 -19.22 1.41
CA ILE A 650 -3.90 -18.08 0.92
C ILE A 650 -3.62 -17.94 -0.59
N SER A 651 -4.63 -17.55 -1.38
CA SER A 651 -4.56 -17.47 -2.84
C SER A 651 -3.33 -16.72 -3.40
N PRO A 652 -2.82 -15.60 -2.83
CA PRO A 652 -1.60 -14.97 -3.35
C PRO A 652 -0.35 -15.82 -3.12
N HIS A 653 -0.22 -16.45 -1.95
CA HIS A 653 0.87 -17.39 -1.64
C HIS A 653 0.80 -18.64 -2.53
N ALA A 654 -0.40 -19.16 -2.79
CA ALA A 654 -0.61 -20.29 -3.70
C ALA A 654 -0.19 -19.96 -5.13
N LYS A 655 -0.59 -18.80 -5.68
CA LYS A 655 -0.18 -18.37 -7.02
C LYS A 655 1.35 -18.32 -7.13
N LEU A 656 2.04 -17.78 -6.11
CA LEU A 656 3.50 -17.68 -6.09
C LEU A 656 4.17 -19.07 -6.01
N PHE A 657 3.66 -19.97 -5.16
CA PHE A 657 4.12 -21.36 -5.09
C PHE A 657 3.96 -22.09 -6.42
N LEU A 658 2.83 -21.89 -7.12
CA LEU A 658 2.57 -22.49 -8.43
C LEU A 658 3.51 -21.93 -9.52
N ALA A 659 3.75 -20.62 -9.53
CA ALA A 659 4.65 -19.95 -10.47
C ALA A 659 6.09 -20.52 -10.38
N ASN A 660 6.57 -20.80 -9.16
CA ASN A 660 7.89 -21.36 -8.90
C ASN A 660 8.02 -22.87 -9.18
N ASN A 661 6.92 -23.59 -9.43
CA ASN A 661 6.91 -25.07 -9.49
C ASN A 661 6.38 -25.67 -10.82
N ASN A 662 6.43 -24.90 -11.91
CA ASN A 662 6.30 -25.37 -13.31
C ASN A 662 5.28 -26.51 -13.52
N LYS A 663 3.98 -26.21 -13.31
CA LYS A 663 2.84 -27.09 -13.64
C LYS A 663 2.80 -28.46 -12.90
N ARG A 664 3.63 -28.69 -11.88
CA ARG A 664 3.62 -29.93 -11.06
C ARG A 664 2.45 -30.02 -10.08
N PHE A 665 1.94 -28.87 -9.66
CA PHE A 665 0.87 -28.73 -8.68
C PHE A 665 -0.28 -27.90 -9.27
N VAL A 666 -1.47 -28.04 -8.70
CA VAL A 666 -2.67 -27.28 -9.06
C VAL A 666 -3.49 -26.94 -7.83
N ILE A 667 -4.28 -25.87 -7.94
CA ILE A 667 -5.36 -25.58 -6.98
C ILE A 667 -6.51 -26.57 -7.24
N ALA A 668 -6.98 -27.22 -6.19
CA ALA A 668 -8.15 -28.08 -6.20
C ALA A 668 -9.46 -27.26 -6.14
N GLN A 669 -10.62 -27.92 -6.17
CA GLN A 669 -11.91 -27.21 -6.22
C GLN A 669 -12.25 -26.44 -4.93
N PHE A 670 -11.65 -26.83 -3.79
CA PHE A 670 -11.85 -26.15 -2.53
C PHE A 670 -11.24 -24.74 -2.51
N SER A 671 -12.12 -23.75 -2.33
CA SER A 671 -11.78 -22.40 -1.92
C SER A 671 -12.76 -21.88 -0.86
N ASN A 672 -12.28 -21.05 0.07
CA ASN A 672 -13.15 -20.25 0.95
C ASN A 672 -12.71 -18.79 0.93
N GLN A 673 -13.66 -17.87 0.76
CA GLN A 673 -13.37 -16.45 0.58
C GLN A 673 -13.05 -15.76 1.91
N LEU A 674 -12.04 -14.89 1.89
CA LEU A 674 -11.58 -14.10 3.04
C LEU A 674 -11.79 -12.61 2.75
N GLY A 675 -11.64 -11.74 3.76
CA GLY A 675 -11.84 -10.30 3.60
C GLY A 675 -10.76 -9.57 2.79
N GLY A 676 -9.71 -10.25 2.31
CA GLY A 676 -8.57 -9.64 1.63
C GLY A 676 -7.36 -9.40 2.55
N LEU A 677 -6.26 -8.91 1.95
CA LEU A 677 -5.07 -8.42 2.66
C LEU A 677 -5.19 -6.90 2.85
N ALA A 678 -4.97 -6.41 4.07
CA ALA A 678 -5.17 -5.00 4.44
C ALA A 678 -4.17 -4.50 5.49
N PHE A 679 -4.07 -3.18 5.65
CA PHE A 679 -3.28 -2.55 6.72
C PHE A 679 -4.13 -2.37 7.98
N VAL A 680 -3.47 -2.43 9.14
CA VAL A 680 -4.12 -2.45 10.45
C VAL A 680 -3.93 -1.12 11.17
N PHE A 681 -5.02 -0.57 11.72
CA PHE A 681 -5.01 0.66 12.49
C PHE A 681 -5.84 0.51 13.78
N PRO A 682 -5.54 1.29 14.84
CA PRO A 682 -6.37 1.30 16.04
C PRO A 682 -7.82 1.71 15.72
N LYS A 683 -8.79 1.12 16.44
CA LYS A 683 -10.22 1.44 16.26
C LYS A 683 -10.52 2.95 16.33
N GLY A 684 -11.28 3.45 15.36
CA GLY A 684 -11.62 4.87 15.21
C GLY A 684 -10.51 5.74 14.61
N SER A 685 -9.44 5.15 14.07
CA SER A 685 -8.35 5.90 13.43
C SER A 685 -8.81 6.58 12.14
N ARG A 686 -8.55 7.89 12.01
CA ARG A 686 -8.77 8.63 10.76
C ARG A 686 -7.88 8.14 9.62
N PHE A 687 -6.70 7.60 9.93
CA PHE A 687 -5.76 7.08 8.93
C PHE A 687 -6.35 5.89 8.15
N THR A 688 -7.22 5.09 8.77
CA THR A 688 -7.91 3.97 8.11
C THR A 688 -8.69 4.44 6.89
N ALA A 689 -9.45 5.53 7.02
CA ALA A 689 -10.28 6.07 5.93
C ALA A 689 -9.44 6.71 4.82
N ASP A 690 -8.40 7.46 5.18
CA ASP A 690 -7.55 8.14 4.19
C ASP A 690 -6.65 7.17 3.43
N ILE A 691 -6.05 6.17 4.10
CA ILE A 691 -5.29 5.09 3.45
C ILE A 691 -6.20 4.20 2.61
N SER A 692 -7.43 3.91 3.08
CA SER A 692 -8.42 3.18 2.26
C SER A 692 -8.73 3.91 0.95
N ARG A 693 -8.90 5.24 1.00
CA ARG A 693 -9.12 6.06 -0.21
C ARG A 693 -7.89 6.01 -1.14
N ALA A 694 -6.68 6.04 -0.59
CA ALA A 694 -5.45 5.90 -1.37
C ALA A 694 -5.34 4.52 -2.05
N ILE A 695 -5.67 3.43 -1.35
CA ILE A 695 -5.69 2.07 -1.91
C ILE A 695 -6.72 1.94 -3.04
N LEU A 696 -7.93 2.51 -2.88
CA LEU A 696 -8.94 2.51 -3.94
C LEU A 696 -8.48 3.29 -5.18
N ASN A 697 -7.82 4.43 -4.99
CA ASN A 697 -7.19 5.19 -6.09
C ASN A 697 -6.09 4.36 -6.79
N MET A 698 -5.23 3.66 -6.03
CA MET A 698 -4.22 2.76 -6.60
C MET A 698 -4.82 1.57 -7.34
N LYS A 699 -5.97 1.01 -6.91
CA LYS A 699 -6.71 -0.02 -7.65
C LYS A 699 -7.25 0.55 -8.97
N GLN A 700 -7.87 1.73 -8.95
CA GLN A 700 -8.44 2.38 -10.15
C GLN A 700 -7.40 2.82 -11.17
N THR A 701 -6.21 3.24 -10.72
CA THR A 701 -5.10 3.67 -11.58
C THR A 701 -4.17 2.53 -12.03
N GLY A 702 -4.42 1.29 -11.59
CA GLY A 702 -3.57 0.13 -11.89
C GLY A 702 -2.24 0.09 -11.11
N GLY A 703 -2.01 1.02 -10.19
CA GLY A 703 -0.78 1.10 -9.39
C GLY A 703 -0.53 -0.11 -8.49
N ILE A 704 -1.59 -0.82 -8.06
CA ILE A 704 -1.42 -2.09 -7.34
C ILE A 704 -0.93 -3.19 -8.29
N ASN A 705 -1.50 -3.31 -9.48
CA ASN A 705 -1.12 -4.32 -10.47
C ASN A 705 0.36 -4.17 -10.88
N TYR A 706 0.82 -2.93 -11.07
CA TYR A 706 2.24 -2.64 -11.33
C TYR A 706 3.17 -3.11 -10.19
N LEU A 707 2.75 -2.92 -8.93
CA LEU A 707 3.51 -3.42 -7.78
C LEU A 707 3.41 -4.95 -7.66
N GLU A 708 2.27 -5.55 -8.02
CA GLU A 708 2.05 -7.00 -8.04
C GLU A 708 3.01 -7.64 -9.06
N GLU A 709 3.03 -7.20 -10.31
CA GLU A 709 3.95 -7.69 -11.35
C GLU A 709 5.43 -7.53 -10.97
N ARG A 710 5.78 -6.42 -10.31
CA ARG A 710 7.16 -6.09 -9.94
C ARG A 710 7.71 -6.91 -8.78
N PHE A 711 6.89 -7.21 -7.75
CA PHE A 711 7.33 -7.88 -6.53
C PHE A 711 6.89 -9.34 -6.43
N LEU A 712 5.73 -9.66 -7.01
CA LEU A 712 5.17 -11.00 -7.08
C LEU A 712 5.27 -11.44 -8.53
N SER A 713 6.46 -11.93 -8.92
CA SER A 713 6.78 -12.30 -10.29
C SER A 713 5.99 -13.53 -10.78
N PHE A 714 4.69 -13.35 -11.04
CA PHE A 714 3.87 -14.28 -11.80
C PHE A 714 4.37 -14.35 -13.26
N SER A 715 4.90 -13.23 -13.76
CA SER A 715 5.62 -13.12 -15.02
C SER A 715 7.07 -13.58 -14.90
N ASN A 716 7.30 -14.88 -15.10
CA ASN A 716 8.39 -15.43 -15.93
C ASN A 716 8.31 -16.96 -16.12
N SER A 717 7.26 -17.63 -15.61
CA SER A 717 6.89 -19.00 -16.05
C SER A 717 5.60 -19.04 -16.91
N SER A 718 5.07 -17.88 -17.31
CA SER A 718 3.93 -17.77 -18.25
C SER A 718 4.01 -16.65 -19.30
N SER A 719 5.09 -15.86 -19.37
CA SER A 719 5.16 -14.69 -20.29
C SER A 719 6.55 -14.32 -20.83
N SER A 720 7.54 -15.22 -20.77
CA SER A 720 8.83 -15.04 -21.46
C SER A 720 9.43 -16.36 -21.96
N ASP A 721 8.56 -17.28 -22.35
CA ASP A 721 8.83 -18.16 -23.48
C ASP A 721 7.49 -18.54 -24.11
N GLN A 722 7.01 -17.66 -25.01
CA GLN A 722 6.46 -18.18 -26.25
C GLN A 722 7.63 -18.74 -27.07
N GLN A 723 8.19 -19.87 -26.60
CA GLN A 723 8.72 -20.83 -27.52
C GLN A 723 7.54 -21.25 -28.39
N ILE A 724 7.52 -20.74 -29.63
CA ILE A 724 6.56 -21.11 -30.68
C ILE A 724 6.97 -22.50 -31.22
N ASP A 725 7.10 -23.47 -30.31
CA ASP A 725 7.69 -24.79 -30.56
C ASP A 725 6.78 -25.95 -30.13
N ASP A 726 5.65 -25.71 -29.44
CA ASP A 726 4.71 -26.78 -29.05
C ASP A 726 3.23 -26.46 -29.39
N LEU A 727 3.02 -25.65 -30.44
CA LEU A 727 1.75 -25.64 -31.19
C LEU A 727 1.70 -26.78 -32.24
N GLY A 728 2.69 -27.68 -32.24
CA GLY A 728 2.72 -28.87 -33.08
C GLY A 728 1.77 -29.96 -32.57
N LEU A 729 1.13 -30.68 -33.50
CA LEU A 729 0.37 -31.89 -33.18
C LEU A 729 1.35 -32.99 -32.74
N HIS A 730 1.60 -33.07 -31.44
CA HIS A 730 2.64 -33.94 -30.89
C HIS A 730 2.30 -35.43 -31.15
N LEU A 731 3.24 -36.20 -31.70
CA LEU A 731 3.02 -37.59 -32.17
C LEU A 731 2.36 -38.50 -31.12
N SER A 732 2.63 -38.25 -29.84
CA SER A 732 1.99 -38.95 -28.71
C SER A 732 0.45 -38.89 -28.75
N GLN A 733 -0.14 -37.79 -29.21
CA GLN A 733 -1.59 -37.56 -29.22
C GLN A 733 -2.37 -38.43 -30.22
N PHE A 734 -1.73 -38.78 -31.34
CA PHE A 734 -2.29 -39.62 -32.42
C PHE A 734 -1.66 -41.01 -32.50
N SER A 735 -0.68 -41.30 -31.64
CA SER A 735 0.04 -42.58 -31.59
C SER A 735 -0.89 -43.80 -31.49
N GLY A 736 -1.97 -43.72 -30.70
CA GLY A 736 -2.93 -44.82 -30.54
C GLY A 736 -3.57 -45.25 -31.85
N PRO A 737 -4.35 -44.39 -32.53
CA PRO A 737 -4.95 -44.70 -33.83
C PRO A 737 -3.93 -45.12 -34.92
N LEU A 738 -2.76 -44.48 -34.97
CA LEU A 738 -1.70 -44.80 -35.94
C LEU A 738 -1.14 -46.21 -35.72
N VAL A 739 -0.85 -46.60 -34.47
CA VAL A 739 -0.37 -47.95 -34.14
C VAL A 739 -1.42 -49.01 -34.51
N VAL A 740 -2.71 -48.76 -34.23
CA VAL A 740 -3.80 -49.68 -34.62
C VAL A 740 -3.86 -49.87 -36.14
N SER A 741 -3.76 -48.78 -36.92
CA SER A 741 -3.71 -48.83 -38.40
C SER A 741 -2.51 -49.64 -38.90
N CYS A 742 -1.31 -49.42 -38.35
CA CYS A 742 -0.12 -50.17 -38.71
C CYS A 742 -0.24 -51.67 -38.40
N VAL A 743 -0.81 -52.04 -37.24
CA VAL A 743 -1.03 -53.46 -36.88
C VAL A 743 -2.03 -54.12 -37.81
N ILE A 744 -3.13 -53.45 -38.18
CA ILE A 744 -4.15 -54.00 -39.09
C ILE A 744 -3.58 -54.18 -40.51
N THR A 745 -2.89 -53.15 -41.03
CA THR A 745 -2.34 -53.17 -42.39
C THR A 745 -1.19 -54.18 -42.55
N THR A 746 -0.30 -54.30 -41.56
CA THR A 746 0.75 -55.34 -41.55
C THR A 746 0.18 -56.75 -41.42
N SER A 747 -0.85 -56.96 -40.59
CA SER A 747 -1.53 -58.26 -40.48
C SER A 747 -2.20 -58.66 -41.80
N LEU A 748 -2.89 -57.72 -42.45
CA LEU A 748 -3.53 -57.96 -43.75
C LEU A 748 -2.49 -58.19 -44.87
N SER A 749 -1.39 -57.45 -44.90
CA SER A 749 -0.33 -57.66 -45.89
C SER A 749 0.33 -59.03 -45.72
N LEU A 750 0.55 -59.49 -44.48
CA LEU A 750 1.02 -60.84 -44.18
C LEU A 750 0.05 -61.91 -44.73
N ILE A 751 -1.25 -61.78 -44.47
CA ILE A 751 -2.29 -62.70 -44.97
C ILE A 751 -2.32 -62.72 -46.50
N ILE A 752 -2.18 -61.57 -47.16
CA ILE A 752 -2.11 -61.47 -48.62
C ILE A 752 -0.85 -62.15 -49.16
N VAL A 753 0.32 -61.90 -48.57
CA VAL A 753 1.59 -62.53 -48.95
C VAL A 753 1.52 -64.05 -48.80
N VAL A 754 0.99 -64.56 -47.67
CA VAL A 754 0.77 -66.00 -47.46
C VAL A 754 -0.16 -66.59 -48.52
N ARG A 755 -1.28 -65.92 -48.85
CA ARG A 755 -2.19 -66.36 -49.92
C ARG A 755 -1.53 -66.35 -51.31
N VAL A 756 -0.70 -65.34 -51.61
CA VAL A 756 0.04 -65.27 -52.88
C VAL A 756 1.10 -66.36 -52.96
N ILE A 757 1.85 -66.62 -51.89
CA ILE A 757 2.83 -67.72 -51.82
C ILE A 757 2.11 -69.06 -52.01
N HIS A 758 1.01 -69.31 -51.29
CA HIS A 758 0.26 -70.55 -51.40
C HIS A 758 -0.33 -70.76 -52.81
N LYS A 759 -0.89 -69.71 -53.43
CA LYS A 759 -1.36 -69.75 -54.83
C LYS A 759 -0.20 -70.00 -55.81
N ARG A 760 0.97 -69.40 -55.58
CA ARG A 760 2.16 -69.57 -56.43
C ARG A 760 2.80 -70.97 -56.26
N TRP A 761 2.74 -71.55 -55.07
CA TRP A 761 3.11 -72.94 -54.80
C TRP A 761 2.14 -73.90 -55.49
N SER A 762 0.82 -73.73 -55.34
CA SER A 762 -0.18 -74.53 -56.07
C SER A 762 0.02 -74.50 -57.59
N ILE A 763 0.36 -73.33 -58.16
CA ILE A 763 0.72 -73.21 -59.58
C ILE A 763 2.07 -73.88 -59.87
N HIS A 764 3.07 -73.79 -58.98
CA HIS A 764 4.35 -74.47 -59.15
C HIS A 764 4.22 -75.99 -59.12
N ASP A 765 3.41 -76.56 -58.22
CA ASP A 765 3.13 -78.00 -58.15
C ASP A 765 2.37 -78.48 -59.40
N SER A 766 1.43 -77.68 -59.90
CA SER A 766 0.76 -77.92 -61.19
C SER A 766 1.72 -77.86 -62.39
N ILE A 767 2.78 -77.05 -62.32
CA ILE A 767 3.81 -76.98 -63.37
C ILE A 767 4.83 -78.13 -63.21
N GLN A 768 5.27 -78.45 -61.99
CA GLN A 768 6.19 -79.56 -61.72
C GLN A 768 5.58 -80.90 -62.11
N SER A 769 4.31 -81.16 -61.80
CA SER A 769 3.61 -82.38 -62.24
C SER A 769 3.56 -82.48 -63.77
N SER A 770 3.34 -81.37 -64.49
CA SER A 770 3.39 -81.31 -65.96
C SER A 770 4.80 -81.51 -66.57
N LEU A 771 5.85 -81.11 -65.84
CA LEU A 771 7.25 -81.30 -66.26
C LEU A 771 7.77 -82.69 -65.93
N MET A 772 7.34 -83.26 -64.79
CA MET A 772 7.68 -84.63 -64.38
C MET A 772 7.03 -85.65 -65.30
N SER A 773 5.76 -85.48 -65.72
CA SER A 773 5.14 -86.36 -66.72
C SER A 773 5.90 -86.33 -68.07
N ARG A 774 6.34 -85.16 -68.52
CA ARG A 774 7.19 -85.00 -69.71
C ARG A 774 8.59 -85.61 -69.54
N ARG A 775 9.17 -85.60 -68.34
CA ARG A 775 10.46 -86.28 -68.05
C ARG A 775 10.31 -87.79 -68.01
N ILE A 776 9.28 -88.32 -67.36
CA ILE A 776 8.98 -89.75 -67.29
C ILE A 776 8.70 -90.30 -68.70
N SER A 777 7.95 -89.57 -69.53
CA SER A 777 7.74 -89.91 -70.94
C SER A 777 9.05 -90.04 -71.73
N ARG A 778 10.02 -89.13 -71.53
CA ARG A 778 11.34 -89.20 -72.20
C ARG A 778 12.20 -90.37 -71.67
N TRP A 779 12.18 -90.64 -70.37
CA TRP A 779 12.88 -91.78 -69.79
C TRP A 779 12.30 -93.12 -70.26
N ALA A 780 10.97 -93.23 -70.38
CA ALA A 780 10.31 -94.40 -70.95
C ALA A 780 10.73 -94.64 -72.41
N SER A 781 10.86 -93.58 -73.24
CA SER A 781 11.37 -93.72 -74.61
C SER A 781 12.85 -94.12 -74.67
N PHE A 782 13.70 -93.65 -73.74
CA PHE A 782 15.11 -94.05 -73.71
C PHE A 782 15.30 -95.52 -73.28
N LEU A 783 14.56 -95.97 -72.25
CA LEU A 783 14.61 -97.36 -71.78
C LEU A 783 14.09 -98.36 -72.82
N LEU A 784 13.10 -97.98 -73.64
CA LEU A 784 12.62 -98.81 -74.75
C LEU A 784 13.68 -99.01 -75.84
N VAL A 785 14.46 -97.97 -76.17
CA VAL A 785 15.56 -98.06 -77.15
C VAL A 785 16.71 -98.93 -76.61
N GLU A 786 17.06 -98.80 -75.33
CA GLU A 786 18.17 -99.56 -74.74
C GLU A 786 17.84 -101.07 -74.60
N PHE A 787 16.57 -101.42 -74.32
CA PHE A 787 16.12 -102.81 -74.29
C PHE A 787 16.13 -103.48 -75.68
N GLN A 788 15.87 -102.73 -76.75
CA GLN A 788 15.76 -103.29 -78.10
C GLN A 788 17.13 -103.65 -78.70
N VAL A 789 18.22 -102.99 -78.27
CA VAL A 789 19.59 -103.28 -78.74
C VAL A 789 20.25 -104.45 -78.00
N ARG A 790 19.90 -104.70 -76.73
CA ARG A 790 20.50 -105.78 -75.92
C ARG A 790 19.93 -107.19 -76.17
N GLY A 791 18.84 -107.32 -76.92
CA GLY A 791 18.17 -108.60 -77.15
C GLY A 791 18.82 -109.55 -78.17
N PHE A 792 19.78 -109.09 -78.97
CA PHE A 792 20.17 -109.79 -80.22
C PHE A 792 21.55 -110.48 -80.22
N LEU A 793 22.32 -110.44 -79.13
CA LEU A 793 23.75 -110.82 -79.14
C LEU A 793 24.23 -111.70 -77.95
N GLY A 794 23.31 -112.37 -77.26
CA GLY A 794 23.57 -113.05 -75.97
C GLY A 794 23.33 -114.56 -75.93
N ALA A 795 23.60 -115.32 -77.01
CA ALA A 795 23.27 -116.75 -77.06
C ALA A 795 24.30 -117.62 -77.83
N LEU A 796 25.56 -117.66 -77.38
CA LEU A 796 26.49 -118.79 -77.64
C LEU A 796 27.73 -118.73 -76.73
N PHE A 797 28.08 -119.91 -76.17
CA PHE A 797 29.25 -120.24 -75.34
C PHE A 797 29.41 -119.57 -73.94
N ILE A 798 30.01 -120.20 -72.91
CA ILE A 798 29.95 -121.59 -72.35
C ILE A 798 30.80 -121.64 -71.04
N GLN A 799 30.52 -122.57 -70.12
CA GLN A 799 31.33 -122.98 -68.93
C GLN A 799 31.53 -121.91 -67.81
N ARG A 800 30.99 -122.10 -66.59
CA ARG A 800 31.41 -122.99 -65.45
C ARG A 800 32.45 -122.32 -64.51
N PRO A 801 32.49 -122.64 -63.19
CA PRO A 801 31.36 -122.80 -62.27
C PRO A 801 31.61 -122.16 -60.87
N LYS A 802 30.63 -122.30 -59.97
CA LYS A 802 30.59 -121.83 -58.56
C LYS A 802 31.80 -122.23 -57.71
N LEU A 803 32.16 -121.35 -56.76
CA LEU A 803 32.63 -121.72 -55.43
C LEU A 803 32.07 -120.74 -54.35
N ARG A 804 32.63 -120.67 -53.14
CA ARG A 804 31.82 -120.57 -51.89
C ARG A 804 32.57 -119.92 -50.70
N LEU A 805 31.81 -119.33 -49.75
CA LEU A 805 32.22 -118.73 -48.44
C LEU A 805 33.01 -117.39 -48.52
N GLY A 806 33.00 -116.48 -47.52
CA GLY A 806 32.23 -116.37 -46.25
C GLY A 806 32.89 -115.39 -45.24
N GLY A 807 32.11 -114.75 -44.33
CA GLY A 807 32.60 -113.82 -43.26
C GLY A 807 32.76 -112.34 -43.73
N ALA A 808 32.13 -111.31 -43.14
CA ALA A 808 32.30 -110.72 -41.78
C ALA A 808 33.69 -110.01 -41.64
N THR A 809 33.85 -108.73 -41.24
CA THR A 809 33.19 -107.91 -40.19
C THR A 809 33.53 -106.39 -40.27
N LEU A 810 32.65 -105.54 -39.68
CA LEU A 810 32.92 -104.32 -38.85
C LEU A 810 33.69 -103.06 -39.33
N ALA A 811 33.46 -101.99 -38.53
CA ALA A 811 34.04 -100.63 -38.49
C ALA A 811 33.62 -99.67 -39.63
N SER A 812 32.98 -98.52 -39.39
CA SER A 812 33.27 -97.41 -38.44
C SER A 812 34.42 -96.52 -38.87
N ASN A 813 34.11 -95.25 -39.18
CA ASN A 813 34.67 -94.01 -38.61
C ASN A 813 34.05 -92.82 -39.36
N HIS A 814 33.48 -91.83 -38.66
CA HIS A 814 34.16 -90.60 -38.17
C HIS A 814 34.81 -89.80 -39.31
N ILE A 815 34.63 -88.49 -39.38
CA ILE A 815 34.55 -87.53 -38.26
C ILE A 815 33.16 -86.90 -38.10
#